data_AF-H8MUT1-F1
#
_entry.id   AF-H8MUT1-F1
#
_cell.length_a   1.000
_cell.length_b   1.000
_cell.length_c   1.000
_cell.angle_alpha   90.00
_cell.angle_beta   90.00
_cell.angle_gamma   90.00
#
_symmetry.space_group_name_H-M   'P 1'
#
loop_
_entity.id
_entity.type
_entity.pdbx_description
1 polymer ?
#
loop_
_entity_poly.entity_id
_entity_poly.type
_entity_poly.pdbx_seq_one_letter_code
_entity_poly.pdbx_strand_id
1 'polypeptide(L)'
;MRALVILLFALGAATPAHAAEAAAVRRLALLVGVNDGGPERVRLRYAETDAKAFSTVLSELGGVLPQDRVLLTDVDRAGVLAGFDRVRRLAEGVRTAGTRRVEVLLYYSGHSDDEGLLLKGQRLDYGELRRSLEGLPADVRIAVLDSCASGAFARKKGGVSRPAFLVDSAIQVKGHAILTSSSADEASQESDRLGGSFFTHHLLSGLRGAADVTHDGRVTLTEAYQFAFHETLARTERTQGGAQHPNYDIELAGTGDLVMTDLRATTAGLVLTEPLEGRLYVRDAVGTLVVEVQKQSGRPTELGLAPGAYRARREWDGGVSEAAFTLKEGARTPLSPGDFLGVGHEATVMRGGGGGMALSPQGRVQLPVNLSLVPSMSTNTLRVGRAQVENRFALGVVNGGAALGGGLALGLAGNVYDAEVSGLAMALGFNTSGREVSGAQLSLVTNVAGGAVVGAQASLGLNVANGDVDGVGQLALGANVARGALGGVQAALGANVTTSDATGMQLSLGVNHANGTLKGVQFSLGHNSVAKAARGLQGSVLLNRAPSLTGMQLGLINVGGDVSGMQLGLINVADTVHGMQLGLVNVSDEVHGVPVGLVSYEKKGQLHLELFGSDVQLTNLALKFGGKHFYTTLLAGIGPDDRFQRFSLGLGLGGHIPLGSRFWVDVDVAASQVLSTRAPFSSKSNNLLSQARAMLGFQVMPRLAVFAGPTYNVAFMWGESEFSKLTTLPVRSHVINADTRMQRWPGFQVGVRL
;
A
#
# COMPACT_ATOMS: atom_id res chain seq x y z
N MET A 1 -78.62 6.85 -11.46
CA MET A 1 -78.28 6.63 -10.05
C MET A 1 -76.90 5.98 -10.01
N ARG A 2 -75.94 6.57 -9.27
CA ARG A 2 -74.55 6.10 -9.07
C ARG A 2 -73.53 6.41 -10.19
N ALA A 3 -73.25 7.70 -10.40
CA ALA A 3 -72.02 8.15 -11.09
C ALA A 3 -71.40 9.42 -10.44
N LEU A 4 -71.75 9.75 -9.19
CA LEU A 4 -71.35 11.04 -8.59
C LEU A 4 -71.18 10.95 -7.06
N VAL A 5 -70.36 10.02 -6.55
CA VAL A 5 -70.00 9.98 -5.10
C VAL A 5 -68.52 9.63 -4.84
N ILE A 6 -67.71 9.20 -5.83
CA ILE A 6 -66.30 8.80 -5.60
C ILE A 6 -65.31 9.81 -6.22
N LEU A 7 -65.65 11.10 -6.22
CA LEU A 7 -64.73 12.17 -6.68
C LEU A 7 -64.67 13.37 -5.71
N LEU A 8 -64.92 13.14 -4.42
CA LEU A 8 -64.92 14.21 -3.40
C LEU A 8 -64.38 13.77 -2.01
N PHE A 9 -63.53 12.74 -1.98
CA PHE A 9 -62.78 12.33 -0.77
C PHE A 9 -61.27 12.16 -1.07
N ALA A 10 -60.72 13.03 -1.92
CA ALA A 10 -59.28 13.12 -2.19
C ALA A 10 -58.76 14.57 -2.11
N LEU A 11 -59.40 15.41 -1.28
CA LEU A 11 -58.88 16.71 -0.86
C LEU A 11 -59.04 16.82 0.66
N GLY A 12 -57.98 16.48 1.40
CA GLY A 12 -57.95 16.64 2.84
C GLY A 12 -56.69 16.00 3.44
N ALA A 13 -55.76 16.86 3.85
CA ALA A 13 -54.55 16.55 4.61
C ALA A 13 -53.39 15.85 3.87
N ALA A 14 -52.84 16.53 2.85
CA ALA A 14 -51.40 16.44 2.61
C ALA A 14 -50.71 17.36 3.64
N THR A 15 -50.50 16.85 4.85
CA THR A 15 -49.47 17.39 5.74
C THR A 15 -48.12 17.22 5.05
N PRO A 16 -47.21 18.21 5.04
CA PRO A 16 -45.91 18.01 4.43
C PRO A 16 -45.17 16.93 5.20
N ALA A 17 -45.05 15.74 4.60
CA ALA A 17 -44.22 14.63 5.07
C ALA A 17 -42.71 14.92 4.90
N HIS A 18 -42.31 16.19 4.96
CA HIS A 18 -40.92 16.65 4.87
C HIS A 18 -40.19 16.65 6.23
N ALA A 19 -40.86 16.27 7.33
CA ALA A 19 -40.27 16.24 8.66
C ALA A 19 -39.76 14.84 9.10
N ALA A 20 -40.05 13.77 8.35
CA ALA A 20 -39.84 12.40 8.84
C ALA A 20 -38.54 11.71 8.37
N GLU A 21 -37.83 12.25 7.38
CA GLU A 21 -36.62 11.61 6.84
C GLU A 21 -35.30 12.12 7.47
N ALA A 22 -35.36 13.26 8.16
CA ALA A 22 -34.21 13.86 8.84
C ALA A 22 -33.79 13.15 10.17
N ALA A 23 -34.37 11.99 10.49
CA ALA A 23 -34.22 11.31 11.78
C ALA A 23 -33.41 10.00 11.75
N ALA A 24 -32.61 9.74 10.71
CA ALA A 24 -31.79 8.53 10.65
C ALA A 24 -30.41 8.69 11.32
N VAL A 25 -29.76 9.85 11.15
CA VAL A 25 -28.39 10.13 11.63
C VAL A 25 -28.32 11.52 12.25
N ARG A 26 -27.76 11.64 13.45
CA ARG A 26 -27.47 12.93 14.10
C ARG A 26 -25.98 13.10 14.30
N ARG A 27 -25.44 14.22 13.84
CA ARG A 27 -24.01 14.54 13.89
C ARG A 27 -23.74 15.61 14.93
N LEU A 28 -22.74 15.37 15.76
CA LEU A 28 -22.23 16.29 16.76
C LEU A 28 -20.76 16.61 16.42
N ALA A 29 -20.32 17.83 16.70
CA ALA A 29 -18.95 18.23 16.42
C ALA A 29 -18.28 18.94 17.61
N LEU A 30 -17.08 18.50 17.97
CA LEU A 30 -16.14 19.21 18.84
C LEU A 30 -15.02 19.78 17.95
N LEU A 31 -14.94 21.09 17.82
CA LEU A 31 -13.93 21.76 17.01
C LEU A 31 -13.04 22.58 17.93
N VAL A 32 -11.74 22.32 17.89
CA VAL A 32 -10.76 22.91 18.80
C VAL A 32 -9.62 23.50 17.99
N GLY A 33 -9.38 24.80 18.14
CA GLY A 33 -8.23 25.49 17.53
C GLY A 33 -7.41 26.18 18.61
N VAL A 34 -6.15 25.83 18.78
CA VAL A 34 -5.27 26.41 19.81
C VAL A 34 -3.97 26.88 19.18
N ASN A 35 -3.79 28.19 19.15
CA ASN A 35 -2.59 28.83 18.61
C ASN A 35 -1.41 28.78 19.60
N ASP A 36 -1.70 28.85 20.90
CA ASP A 36 -0.71 28.88 21.97
C ASP A 36 -0.39 27.48 22.52
N GLY A 37 0.76 26.94 22.14
CA GLY A 37 1.28 25.65 22.63
C GLY A 37 2.03 25.74 23.96
N GLY A 38 2.26 26.93 24.51
CA GLY A 38 3.08 27.16 25.70
C GLY A 38 4.41 27.88 25.44
N PRO A 39 5.18 28.21 26.49
CA PRO A 39 6.32 29.12 26.43
C PRO A 39 7.51 28.63 25.61
N GLU A 40 7.64 27.31 25.38
CA GLU A 40 8.71 26.70 24.58
C GLU A 40 8.34 26.51 23.09
N ARG A 41 7.21 27.07 22.64
CA ARG A 41 6.69 26.92 21.29
C ARG A 41 6.36 28.29 20.68
N VAL A 42 6.58 28.42 19.38
CA VAL A 42 6.15 29.60 18.63
C VAL A 42 4.63 29.58 18.52
N ARG A 43 3.97 30.71 18.80
CA ARG A 43 2.51 30.81 18.66
C ARG A 43 2.11 30.67 17.18
N LEU A 44 1.19 29.75 16.89
CA LEU A 44 0.62 29.57 15.54
C LEU A 44 -0.29 30.75 15.18
N ARG A 45 -0.57 30.90 13.89
CA ARG A 45 -1.42 31.98 13.38
C ARG A 45 -2.82 31.51 13.02
N TYR A 46 -2.95 30.27 12.53
CA TYR A 46 -4.16 29.86 11.81
C TYR A 46 -4.96 28.72 12.44
N ALA A 47 -4.55 28.16 13.58
CA ALA A 47 -5.25 27.02 14.19
C ALA A 47 -6.72 27.34 14.55
N GLU A 48 -6.97 28.56 15.03
CA GLU A 48 -8.33 29.04 15.30
C GLU A 48 -9.16 29.26 14.03
N THR A 49 -8.55 29.82 12.99
CA THR A 49 -9.24 30.10 11.72
C THR A 49 -9.60 28.80 11.01
N ASP A 50 -8.71 27.80 11.08
CA ASP A 50 -8.93 26.46 10.57
C ASP A 50 -10.12 25.78 11.27
N ALA A 51 -10.18 25.81 12.61
CA ALA A 51 -11.33 25.28 13.36
C ALA A 51 -12.64 25.99 13.04
N LYS A 52 -12.61 27.31 12.83
CA LYS A 52 -13.78 28.10 12.40
C LYS A 52 -14.23 27.71 10.98
N ALA A 53 -13.29 27.59 10.04
CA ALA A 53 -13.57 27.22 8.65
C ALA A 53 -14.16 25.80 8.56
N PHE A 54 -13.60 24.85 9.31
CA PHE A 54 -14.13 23.49 9.43
C PHE A 54 -15.54 23.49 10.01
N SER A 55 -15.77 24.31 11.04
CA SER A 55 -17.09 24.44 11.65
C SER A 55 -18.13 24.98 10.68
N THR A 56 -17.76 25.88 9.77
CA THR A 56 -18.63 26.43 8.74
C THR A 56 -18.98 25.36 7.70
N VAL A 57 -18.00 24.62 7.18
CA VAL A 57 -18.23 23.54 6.20
C VAL A 57 -19.14 22.45 6.76
N LEU A 58 -18.96 22.04 8.02
CA LEU A 58 -19.84 21.07 8.66
C LEU A 58 -21.28 21.57 8.83
N SER A 59 -21.46 22.87 9.02
CA SER A 59 -22.76 23.50 9.13
C SER A 59 -23.47 23.63 7.78
N GLU A 60 -22.71 23.94 6.72
CA GLU A 60 -23.23 24.16 5.37
C GLU A 60 -23.51 22.84 4.65
N LEU A 61 -22.58 21.88 4.75
CA LEU A 61 -22.52 20.68 3.92
C LEU A 61 -22.56 19.38 4.72
N GLY A 62 -22.08 19.43 5.98
CA GLY A 62 -21.90 18.24 6.81
C GLY A 62 -23.11 17.83 7.64
N GLY A 63 -24.21 18.60 7.59
CA GLY A 63 -25.45 18.29 8.31
C GLY A 63 -25.35 18.43 9.84
N VAL A 64 -24.35 19.16 10.35
CA VAL A 64 -24.19 19.41 11.79
C VAL A 64 -24.96 20.67 12.18
N LEU A 65 -25.99 20.54 13.02
CA LEU A 65 -26.80 21.69 13.42
C LEU A 65 -26.02 22.65 14.33
N PRO A 66 -26.32 23.96 14.33
CA PRO A 66 -25.64 24.94 15.18
C PRO A 66 -25.60 24.58 16.67
N GLN A 67 -26.67 24.00 17.21
CA GLN A 67 -26.74 23.58 18.61
C GLN A 67 -25.93 22.32 18.96
N ASP A 68 -25.54 21.55 17.93
CA ASP A 68 -24.80 20.29 18.07
C ASP A 68 -23.28 20.47 17.92
N ARG A 69 -22.84 21.74 17.83
CA ARG A 69 -21.45 22.15 17.63
C ARG A 69 -20.90 22.76 18.91
N VAL A 70 -19.71 22.32 19.28
CA VAL A 70 -18.90 22.93 20.35
C VAL A 70 -17.60 23.40 19.71
N LEU A 71 -17.48 24.71 19.49
CA LEU A 71 -16.26 25.35 18.99
C LEU A 71 -15.49 25.96 20.15
N LEU A 72 -14.23 25.56 20.33
CA LEU A 72 -13.31 26.03 21.36
C LEU A 72 -12.08 26.63 20.69
N THR A 73 -11.72 27.85 21.08
CA THR A 73 -10.54 28.56 20.56
C THR A 73 -9.64 28.97 21.71
N ASP A 74 -8.33 28.73 21.59
CA ASP A 74 -7.32 29.10 22.59
C ASP A 74 -7.75 28.70 24.02
N VAL A 75 -8.07 27.42 24.22
CA VAL A 75 -8.42 26.82 25.52
C VAL A 75 -7.26 25.99 26.07
N ASP A 76 -7.21 25.81 27.39
CA ASP A 76 -6.26 24.89 28.04
C ASP A 76 -6.83 23.45 28.12
N ARG A 77 -6.09 22.54 28.76
CA ARG A 77 -6.51 21.14 28.95
C ARG A 77 -7.89 21.01 29.59
N ALA A 78 -8.17 21.79 30.64
CA ALA A 78 -9.45 21.75 31.34
C ALA A 78 -10.61 22.20 30.43
N GLY A 79 -10.37 23.21 29.59
CA GLY A 79 -11.34 23.66 28.58
C GLY A 79 -11.68 22.59 27.54
N VAL A 80 -10.68 21.86 27.04
CA VAL A 80 -10.92 20.75 26.08
C VAL A 80 -11.71 19.61 26.72
N LEU A 81 -11.37 19.21 27.95
CA LEU A 81 -12.12 18.17 28.69
C LEU A 81 -13.56 18.60 28.97
N ALA A 82 -13.79 19.86 29.35
CA ALA A 82 -15.14 20.41 29.49
C ALA A 82 -15.90 20.43 28.15
N GLY A 83 -15.20 20.57 27.02
CA GLY A 83 -15.74 20.39 25.67
C GLY A 83 -16.24 18.97 25.41
N PHE A 84 -15.43 17.96 25.72
CA PHE A 84 -15.85 16.56 25.64
C PHE A 84 -17.07 16.28 26.53
N ASP A 85 -17.12 16.83 27.75
CA ASP A 85 -18.27 16.67 28.63
C ASP A 85 -19.54 17.33 28.08
N ARG A 86 -19.43 18.48 27.41
CA ARG A 86 -20.55 19.12 26.71
C ARG A 86 -21.07 18.24 25.58
N VAL A 87 -20.18 17.69 24.75
CA VAL A 87 -20.54 16.80 23.64
C VAL A 87 -21.12 15.48 24.14
N ARG A 88 -20.61 14.94 25.26
CA ARG A 88 -21.19 13.76 25.92
C ARG A 88 -22.65 13.99 26.29
N ARG A 89 -22.96 15.11 26.97
CA ARG A 89 -24.34 15.47 27.34
C ARG A 89 -25.24 15.66 26.11
N LEU A 90 -24.73 16.25 25.04
CA LEU A 90 -25.46 16.37 23.77
C LEU A 90 -25.76 15.00 23.17
N ALA A 91 -24.78 14.10 23.13
CA ALA A 91 -24.93 12.74 22.61
C ALA A 91 -25.92 11.90 23.44
N GLU A 92 -25.88 12.01 24.76
CA GLU A 92 -26.87 11.39 25.67
C GLU A 92 -28.28 11.93 25.39
N GLY A 93 -28.44 13.25 25.30
CA GLY A 93 -29.71 13.90 24.98
C GLY A 93 -30.29 13.43 23.65
N VAL A 94 -29.48 13.42 22.59
CA VAL A 94 -29.87 12.96 21.25
C VAL A 94 -30.30 11.49 21.24
N ARG A 95 -29.62 10.63 22.02
CA ARG A 95 -30.01 9.22 22.16
C ARG A 95 -31.32 9.04 22.91
N THR A 96 -31.53 9.79 23.99
CA THR A 96 -32.81 9.77 24.73
C THR A 96 -33.99 10.24 23.88
N ALA A 97 -33.74 11.10 22.88
CA ALA A 97 -34.74 11.55 21.92
C ALA A 97 -35.09 10.53 20.82
N GLY A 98 -34.54 9.30 20.86
CA GLY A 98 -34.92 8.20 19.96
C GLY A 98 -34.16 8.16 18.62
N THR A 99 -33.04 8.87 18.49
CA THR A 99 -32.21 8.88 17.27
C THR A 99 -31.58 7.52 16.99
N ARG A 100 -31.64 7.04 15.74
CA ARG A 100 -31.13 5.72 15.33
C ARG A 100 -29.61 5.59 15.25
N ARG A 101 -28.89 6.66 14.88
CA ARG A 101 -27.42 6.68 14.74
C ARG A 101 -26.86 8.03 15.16
N VAL A 102 -25.88 8.03 16.06
CA VAL A 102 -25.17 9.25 16.50
C VAL A 102 -23.73 9.21 16.03
N GLU A 103 -23.28 10.27 15.40
CA GLU A 103 -21.90 10.43 14.95
C GLU A 103 -21.26 11.61 15.66
N VAL A 104 -20.04 11.45 16.14
CA VAL A 104 -19.27 12.54 16.74
C VAL A 104 -18.01 12.78 15.94
N LEU A 105 -17.79 14.02 15.54
CA LEU A 105 -16.56 14.48 14.90
C LEU A 105 -15.77 15.37 15.85
N LEU A 106 -14.54 14.98 16.14
CA LEU A 106 -13.52 15.83 16.76
C LEU A 106 -12.64 16.40 15.65
N TYR A 107 -12.46 17.71 15.65
CA TYR A 107 -11.43 18.39 14.87
C TYR A 107 -10.53 19.15 15.85
N TYR A 108 -9.22 18.95 15.75
CA TYR A 108 -8.22 19.67 16.50
C TYR A 108 -7.19 20.27 15.55
N SER A 109 -6.87 21.55 15.71
CA SER A 109 -5.70 22.19 15.10
C SER A 109 -4.90 22.91 16.18
N GLY A 110 -3.58 22.70 16.18
CA GLY A 110 -2.69 23.29 17.19
C GLY A 110 -1.37 22.55 17.34
N HIS A 111 -0.67 22.82 18.45
CA HIS A 111 0.59 22.15 18.77
C HIS A 111 0.36 20.76 19.39
N SER A 112 1.32 19.87 19.16
CA SER A 112 1.41 18.55 19.79
C SER A 112 2.84 18.03 19.71
N ASP A 113 3.10 16.95 20.45
CA ASP A 113 4.34 16.19 20.45
C ASP A 113 4.03 14.68 20.49
N ASP A 114 5.06 13.84 20.63
CA ASP A 114 4.94 12.39 20.64
C ASP A 114 4.02 11.84 21.76
N GLU A 115 3.78 12.64 22.81
CA GLU A 115 3.01 12.22 23.99
C GLU A 115 1.57 12.77 24.00
N GLY A 116 1.32 13.94 23.40
CA GLY A 116 -0.05 14.46 23.33
C GLY A 116 -0.22 15.87 22.76
N LEU A 117 -1.42 16.43 22.95
CA LEU A 117 -1.77 17.78 22.51
C LEU A 117 -1.24 18.83 23.49
N LEU A 118 -0.65 19.90 22.98
CA LEU A 118 -0.09 21.00 23.76
C LEU A 118 -1.05 22.19 23.79
N LEU A 119 -1.57 22.49 24.98
CA LEU A 119 -2.68 23.41 25.23
C LEU A 119 -2.24 24.46 26.26
N LYS A 120 -1.73 25.61 25.82
CA LYS A 120 -1.23 26.69 26.70
C LYS A 120 -0.21 26.23 27.74
N GLY A 121 0.75 25.42 27.33
CA GLY A 121 1.78 24.86 28.22
C GLY A 121 1.32 23.69 29.10
N GLN A 122 0.08 23.21 28.93
CA GLN A 122 -0.40 21.96 29.54
C GLN A 122 -0.49 20.87 28.47
N ARG A 123 -0.27 19.60 28.84
CA ARG A 123 -0.34 18.45 27.90
C ARG A 123 -1.61 17.62 28.14
N LEU A 124 -2.36 17.36 27.07
CA LEU A 124 -3.41 16.35 27.03
C LEU A 124 -2.87 15.09 26.33
N ASP A 125 -2.56 14.07 27.13
CA ASP A 125 -1.98 12.81 26.67
C ASP A 125 -2.88 12.06 25.66
N TYR A 126 -2.27 11.41 24.67
CA TYR A 126 -3.02 10.68 23.63
C TYR A 126 -3.90 9.55 24.17
N GLY A 127 -3.51 8.88 25.25
CA GLY A 127 -4.33 7.90 25.97
C GLY A 127 -5.50 8.55 26.72
N GLU A 128 -5.36 9.79 27.21
CA GLU A 128 -6.47 10.56 27.78
C GLU A 128 -7.44 11.06 26.70
N LEU A 129 -6.92 11.52 25.56
CA LEU A 129 -7.71 11.91 24.39
C LEU A 129 -8.52 10.72 23.86
N ARG A 130 -7.88 9.55 23.73
CA ARG A 130 -8.54 8.31 23.27
C ARG A 130 -9.66 7.89 24.21
N ARG A 131 -9.41 7.85 25.53
CA ARG A 131 -10.44 7.55 26.53
C ARG A 131 -11.60 8.54 26.49
N SER A 132 -11.31 9.82 26.26
CA SER A 132 -12.34 10.87 26.12
C SER A 132 -13.23 10.64 24.90
N LEU A 133 -12.64 10.29 23.75
CA LEU A 133 -13.35 9.92 22.52
C LEU A 133 -14.17 8.63 22.67
N GLU A 134 -13.56 7.56 23.18
CA GLU A 134 -14.22 6.26 23.39
C GLU A 134 -15.40 6.38 24.36
N GLY A 135 -15.28 7.22 25.38
CA GLY A 135 -16.33 7.50 26.37
C GLY A 135 -17.50 8.35 25.89
N LEU A 136 -17.54 8.77 24.61
CA LEU A 136 -18.71 9.45 24.04
C LEU A 136 -19.76 8.42 23.57
N PRO A 137 -21.05 8.59 23.88
CA PRO A 137 -22.09 7.65 23.49
C PRO A 137 -22.51 7.85 22.02
N ALA A 138 -21.63 7.47 21.11
CA ALA A 138 -21.81 7.57 19.65
C ALA A 138 -21.61 6.20 18.97
N ASP A 139 -22.21 6.04 17.79
CA ASP A 139 -22.05 4.86 16.94
C ASP A 139 -20.78 4.98 16.07
N VAL A 140 -20.50 6.19 15.58
CA VAL A 140 -19.28 6.52 14.83
C VAL A 140 -18.54 7.68 15.49
N ARG A 141 -17.22 7.55 15.65
CA ARG A 141 -16.34 8.59 16.20
C ARG A 141 -15.27 8.93 15.18
N ILE A 142 -15.22 10.17 14.74
CA ILE A 142 -14.24 10.66 13.78
C ILE A 142 -13.33 11.63 14.54
N ALA A 143 -12.01 11.51 14.41
CA ALA A 143 -11.06 12.46 14.93
C ALA A 143 -10.15 12.95 13.80
N VAL A 144 -10.05 14.25 13.60
CA VAL A 144 -9.16 14.90 12.64
C VAL A 144 -8.19 15.75 13.44
N LEU A 145 -6.92 15.36 13.46
CA LEU A 145 -5.86 16.02 14.22
C LEU A 145 -4.88 16.71 13.26
N ASP A 146 -4.95 18.03 13.22
CA ASP A 146 -4.07 18.87 12.44
C ASP A 146 -2.94 19.44 13.30
N SER A 147 -1.95 18.58 13.58
CA SER A 147 -0.85 18.91 14.50
C SER A 147 0.34 17.95 14.29
N CYS A 148 1.57 18.42 14.51
CA CYS A 148 2.81 17.64 14.32
C CYS A 148 2.83 16.37 15.16
N ALA A 149 3.53 15.31 14.76
CA ALA A 149 3.68 14.08 15.56
C ALA A 149 2.37 13.31 15.91
N SER A 150 1.19 13.79 15.49
CA SER A 150 -0.09 13.14 15.76
C SER A 150 -0.26 11.77 15.08
N GLY A 151 0.62 11.42 14.13
CA GLY A 151 0.72 10.06 13.60
C GLY A 151 0.96 8.99 14.67
N ALA A 152 1.49 9.33 15.85
CA ALA A 152 1.59 8.42 16.99
C ALA A 152 0.21 8.00 17.54
N PHE A 153 -0.79 8.88 17.48
CA PHE A 153 -2.18 8.60 17.89
C PHE A 153 -2.89 7.59 16.97
N ALA A 154 -2.51 7.55 15.69
CA ALA A 154 -3.05 6.64 14.67
C ALA A 154 -2.35 5.26 14.62
N ARG A 155 -1.21 5.05 15.32
CA ARG A 155 -0.52 3.74 15.33
C ARG A 155 -1.08 2.84 16.44
N LYS A 156 -1.75 1.73 16.08
CA LYS A 156 -2.12 0.65 17.00
C LYS A 156 -1.09 -0.49 16.95
N LYS A 157 -0.60 -0.96 18.10
CA LYS A 157 0.08 -2.27 18.19
C LYS A 157 -0.99 -3.38 18.08
N GLY A 158 -1.03 -4.10 16.95
CA GLY A 158 -1.66 -5.43 16.87
C GLY A 158 -3.06 -5.56 16.23
N GLY A 159 -3.52 -4.63 15.39
CA GLY A 159 -4.80 -4.76 14.65
C GLY A 159 -4.65 -5.47 13.30
N VAL A 160 -5.62 -6.33 12.93
CA VAL A 160 -5.67 -7.05 11.63
C VAL A 160 -6.86 -6.53 10.83
N SER A 161 -6.63 -6.03 9.61
CA SER A 161 -7.70 -5.62 8.69
C SER A 161 -8.53 -6.84 8.26
N ARG A 162 -9.86 -6.74 8.33
CA ARG A 162 -10.79 -7.80 7.88
C ARG A 162 -11.61 -7.30 6.67
N PRO A 163 -11.70 -8.06 5.58
CA PRO A 163 -12.47 -7.65 4.41
C PRO A 163 -13.99 -7.67 4.68
N ALA A 164 -14.69 -6.71 4.09
CA ALA A 164 -16.15 -6.55 4.18
C ALA A 164 -16.88 -7.61 3.34
N PHE A 165 -17.92 -8.21 3.92
CA PHE A 165 -18.81 -9.14 3.25
C PHE A 165 -20.02 -8.39 2.69
N LEU A 166 -20.39 -8.63 1.42
CA LEU A 166 -21.55 -8.05 0.75
C LEU A 166 -22.85 -8.73 1.21
N VAL A 167 -23.73 -7.99 1.90
CA VAL A 167 -25.20 -8.17 1.84
C VAL A 167 -25.87 -6.80 2.04
N ASP A 168 -26.96 -6.61 1.31
CA ASP A 168 -27.65 -5.35 1.02
C ASP A 168 -28.46 -4.74 2.19
N SER A 169 -28.65 -3.41 2.10
CA SER A 169 -29.75 -2.62 2.67
C SER A 169 -29.81 -2.34 4.18
N ALA A 170 -28.81 -1.61 4.69
CA ALA A 170 -28.92 -0.45 5.60
C ALA A 170 -27.50 -0.07 6.04
N ILE A 171 -27.02 1.15 5.73
CA ILE A 171 -25.67 1.61 6.09
C ILE A 171 -25.57 1.72 7.63
N GLN A 172 -25.22 0.62 8.30
CA GLN A 172 -24.93 0.58 9.72
C GLN A 172 -23.42 0.53 9.93
N VAL A 173 -22.77 1.68 9.76
CA VAL A 173 -21.34 1.83 10.07
C VAL A 173 -21.21 2.13 11.56
N LYS A 174 -20.35 1.38 12.26
CA LYS A 174 -19.96 1.58 13.67
C LYS A 174 -18.44 1.53 13.79
N GLY A 175 -17.88 2.30 14.72
CA GLY A 175 -16.44 2.25 15.01
C GLY A 175 -15.80 3.64 15.11
N HIS A 176 -14.52 3.74 14.75
CA HIS A 176 -13.80 5.00 14.75
C HIS A 176 -12.95 5.21 13.50
N ALA A 177 -12.71 6.48 13.18
CA ALA A 177 -11.80 6.93 12.14
C ALA A 177 -10.96 8.07 12.66
N ILE A 178 -9.64 7.98 12.50
CA ILE A 178 -8.67 8.98 12.94
C ILE A 178 -7.89 9.41 11.71
N LEU A 179 -7.85 10.72 11.44
CA LEU A 179 -7.05 11.35 10.39
C LEU A 179 -6.04 12.29 11.05
N THR A 180 -4.79 12.25 10.61
CA THR A 180 -3.74 13.16 11.09
C THR A 180 -3.10 13.90 9.93
N SER A 181 -2.74 15.17 10.15
CA SER A 181 -2.19 16.01 9.07
C SER A 181 -0.75 15.67 8.69
N SER A 182 -0.02 14.96 9.54
CA SER A 182 1.36 14.51 9.31
C SER A 182 1.61 13.13 9.92
N SER A 183 2.70 12.48 9.51
CA SER A 183 3.23 11.30 10.17
C SER A 183 3.89 11.66 11.51
N ALA A 184 4.27 10.65 12.32
CA ALA A 184 4.80 10.94 13.66
C ALA A 184 6.16 11.69 13.64
N ASP A 185 6.89 11.56 12.53
CA ASP A 185 8.27 12.06 12.39
C ASP A 185 8.33 13.30 11.47
N GLU A 186 7.16 13.86 11.09
CA GLU A 186 7.02 15.01 10.18
C GLU A 186 6.29 16.19 10.85
N ALA A 187 6.62 17.40 10.41
CA ALA A 187 5.98 18.62 10.88
C ALA A 187 4.72 18.93 10.06
N SER A 188 3.64 19.32 10.74
CA SER A 188 2.48 19.95 10.13
C SER A 188 2.76 21.43 9.85
N GLN A 189 2.37 21.93 8.68
CA GLN A 189 2.73 23.28 8.21
C GLN A 189 1.52 24.21 8.00
N GLU A 190 1.72 25.51 8.28
CA GLU A 190 0.76 26.59 7.99
C GLU A 190 1.29 27.58 6.95
N SER A 191 0.38 28.23 6.21
CA SER A 191 0.74 29.12 5.09
C SER A 191 -0.03 30.43 5.12
N ASP A 192 0.70 31.55 5.17
CA ASP A 192 0.11 32.90 5.08
C ASP A 192 -0.64 33.11 3.74
N ARG A 193 -0.21 32.43 2.66
CA ARG A 193 -0.86 32.49 1.34
C ARG A 193 -2.23 31.82 1.33
N LEU A 194 -2.37 30.70 2.06
CA LEU A 194 -3.62 29.96 2.19
C LEU A 194 -4.50 30.54 3.32
N GLY A 195 -3.88 31.18 4.31
CA GLY A 195 -4.56 31.64 5.52
C GLY A 195 -4.96 30.49 6.46
N GLY A 196 -4.20 29.38 6.42
CA GLY A 196 -4.55 28.11 7.08
C GLY A 196 -3.44 27.07 6.97
N SER A 197 -3.63 25.92 7.60
CA SER A 197 -2.78 24.75 7.36
C SER A 197 -3.02 24.15 5.97
N PHE A 198 -1.99 23.51 5.40
CA PHE A 198 -2.12 22.85 4.10
C PHE A 198 -3.16 21.72 4.13
N PHE A 199 -3.09 20.86 5.15
CA PHE A 199 -3.99 19.72 5.28
C PHE A 199 -5.44 20.14 5.48
N THR A 200 -5.70 21.05 6.41
CA THR A 200 -7.07 21.52 6.65
C THR A 200 -7.63 22.24 5.43
N HIS A 201 -6.85 23.08 4.77
CA HIS A 201 -7.29 23.77 3.56
C HIS A 201 -7.76 22.81 2.46
N HIS A 202 -6.97 21.78 2.16
CA HIS A 202 -7.31 20.81 1.12
C HIS A 202 -8.42 19.85 1.55
N LEU A 203 -8.47 19.47 2.83
CA LEU A 203 -9.60 18.69 3.35
C LEU A 203 -10.92 19.45 3.23
N LEU A 204 -10.94 20.75 3.53
CA LEU A 204 -12.13 21.58 3.36
C LEU A 204 -12.51 21.76 1.89
N SER A 205 -11.54 21.94 0.99
CA SER A 205 -11.79 21.98 -0.45
C SER A 205 -12.41 20.67 -0.95
N GLY A 206 -11.90 19.53 -0.46
CA GLY A 206 -12.45 18.20 -0.74
C GLY A 206 -13.88 18.05 -0.26
N LEU A 207 -14.16 18.39 1.00
CA LEU A 207 -15.51 18.36 1.59
C LEU A 207 -16.51 19.30 0.90
N ARG A 208 -16.02 20.35 0.23
CA ARG A 208 -16.83 21.24 -0.61
C ARG A 208 -17.15 20.67 -2.00
N GLY A 209 -16.66 19.49 -2.34
CA GLY A 209 -16.97 18.79 -3.58
C GLY A 209 -15.79 18.59 -4.52
N ALA A 210 -14.62 19.17 -4.22
CA ALA A 210 -13.41 18.93 -5.04
C ALA A 210 -12.95 17.47 -5.00
N ALA A 211 -13.40 16.70 -3.99
CA ALA A 211 -13.10 15.29 -3.82
C ALA A 211 -14.19 14.33 -4.35
N ASP A 212 -15.32 14.83 -4.90
CA ASP A 212 -16.41 13.99 -5.41
C ASP A 212 -16.00 13.31 -6.73
N VAL A 213 -15.24 12.21 -6.62
CA VAL A 213 -14.75 11.44 -7.77
C VAL A 213 -15.85 10.53 -8.33
N THR A 214 -16.81 10.12 -7.52
CA THR A 214 -17.94 9.27 -7.95
C THR A 214 -19.07 10.05 -8.63
N HIS A 215 -19.09 11.38 -8.46
CA HIS A 215 -20.07 12.31 -9.03
C HIS A 215 -21.51 12.00 -8.60
N ASP A 216 -21.69 11.44 -7.40
CA ASP A 216 -23.01 11.16 -6.85
C ASP A 216 -23.56 12.31 -5.99
N GLY A 217 -22.80 13.43 -5.91
CA GLY A 217 -23.11 14.60 -5.12
C GLY A 217 -22.85 14.42 -3.63
N ARG A 218 -22.14 13.36 -3.22
CA ARG A 218 -21.73 13.11 -1.84
C ARG A 218 -20.23 12.94 -1.78
N VAL A 219 -19.61 13.47 -0.72
CA VAL A 219 -18.18 13.29 -0.47
C VAL A 219 -18.03 12.38 0.73
N THR A 220 -17.42 11.21 0.52
CA THR A 220 -17.09 10.25 1.58
C THR A 220 -15.84 10.66 2.35
N LEU A 221 -15.64 10.09 3.54
CA LEU A 221 -14.43 10.28 4.35
C LEU A 221 -13.18 9.86 3.57
N THR A 222 -13.27 8.76 2.83
CA THR A 222 -12.18 8.22 2.01
C THR A 222 -11.83 9.17 0.87
N GLU A 223 -12.82 9.67 0.13
CA GLU A 223 -12.61 10.65 -0.95
C GLU A 223 -11.99 11.94 -0.42
N ALA A 224 -12.57 12.52 0.64
CA ALA A 224 -12.07 13.76 1.24
C ALA A 224 -10.62 13.60 1.73
N TYR A 225 -10.29 12.47 2.35
CA TYR A 225 -8.94 12.16 2.80
C TYR A 225 -7.96 11.99 1.63
N GLN A 226 -8.32 11.20 0.60
CA GLN A 226 -7.44 10.99 -0.56
C GLN A 226 -7.13 12.30 -1.28
N PHE A 227 -8.14 13.15 -1.47
CA PHE A 227 -7.95 14.48 -2.04
C PHE A 227 -7.03 15.34 -1.18
N ALA A 228 -7.29 15.41 0.14
CA ALA A 228 -6.46 16.17 1.07
C ALA A 228 -5.01 15.66 1.10
N PHE A 229 -4.80 14.35 1.07
CA PHE A 229 -3.49 13.72 1.06
C PHE A 229 -2.69 14.13 -0.18
N HIS A 230 -3.27 13.96 -1.38
CA HIS A 230 -2.57 14.26 -2.63
C HIS A 230 -2.24 15.74 -2.77
N GLU A 231 -3.16 16.64 -2.45
CA GLU A 231 -2.93 18.08 -2.56
C GLU A 231 -1.97 18.59 -1.48
N THR A 232 -2.08 18.11 -0.24
CA THR A 232 -1.14 18.47 0.85
C THR A 232 0.29 18.07 0.49
N LEU A 233 0.49 16.83 0.05
CA LEU A 233 1.81 16.35 -0.37
C LEU A 233 2.36 17.18 -1.53
N ALA A 234 1.58 17.33 -2.61
CA ALA A 234 2.00 18.08 -3.79
C ALA A 234 2.34 19.56 -3.49
N ARG A 235 1.68 20.17 -2.51
CA ARG A 235 1.95 21.55 -2.10
C ARG A 235 3.11 21.69 -1.12
N THR A 236 3.36 20.69 -0.29
CA THR A 236 4.39 20.75 0.76
C THR A 236 5.75 20.22 0.31
N GLU A 237 5.83 19.36 -0.70
CA GLU A 237 7.09 18.83 -1.27
C GLU A 237 8.17 19.90 -1.55
N ARG A 238 7.77 21.14 -1.85
CA ARG A 238 8.67 22.26 -2.18
C ARG A 238 8.74 23.35 -1.10
N THR A 239 8.11 23.13 0.04
CA THR A 239 8.14 24.06 1.18
C THR A 239 9.42 23.87 1.98
N GLN A 240 9.80 24.89 2.75
CA GLN A 240 10.97 24.80 3.64
C GLN A 240 10.80 23.78 4.76
N GLY A 241 9.56 23.42 5.11
CA GLY A 241 9.25 22.37 6.09
C GLY A 241 9.31 20.95 5.54
N GLY A 242 9.61 20.77 4.25
CA GLY A 242 9.66 19.45 3.60
C GLY A 242 8.28 18.91 3.22
N ALA A 243 8.25 17.69 2.67
CA ALA A 243 7.01 17.00 2.38
C ALA A 243 6.22 16.69 3.66
N GLN A 244 4.90 16.84 3.61
CA GLN A 244 3.99 16.52 4.69
C GLN A 244 3.07 15.38 4.24
N HIS A 245 3.13 14.23 4.92
CA HIS A 245 2.28 13.07 4.61
C HIS A 245 1.18 12.90 5.67
N PRO A 246 -0.07 13.25 5.35
CA PRO A 246 -1.20 12.89 6.22
C PRO A 246 -1.28 11.37 6.43
N ASN A 247 -1.78 10.95 7.59
CA ASN A 247 -1.95 9.54 7.93
C ASN A 247 -3.37 9.27 8.45
N TYR A 248 -3.78 8.00 8.46
CA TYR A 248 -5.10 7.61 8.97
C TYR A 248 -5.10 6.24 9.66
N ASP A 249 -6.07 6.06 10.56
CA ASP A 249 -6.46 4.78 11.14
C ASP A 249 -7.99 4.68 11.13
N ILE A 250 -8.53 3.72 10.37
CA ILE A 250 -9.97 3.55 10.17
C ILE A 250 -10.35 2.13 10.59
N GLU A 251 -11.06 2.01 11.71
CA GLU A 251 -11.68 0.79 12.19
C GLU A 251 -13.20 0.97 12.17
N LEU A 252 -13.78 0.90 10.97
CA LEU A 252 -15.22 0.95 10.74
C LEU A 252 -15.74 -0.43 10.37
N ALA A 253 -16.81 -0.88 11.03
CA ALA A 253 -17.53 -2.11 10.72
C ALA A 253 -18.93 -1.76 10.23
N GLY A 254 -19.32 -2.28 9.07
CA GLY A 254 -20.62 -2.00 8.45
C GLY A 254 -20.56 -2.10 6.92
N THR A 255 -21.70 -1.86 6.27
CA THR A 255 -21.81 -1.80 4.81
C THR A 255 -21.97 -0.34 4.35
N GLY A 256 -21.18 0.07 3.35
CA GLY A 256 -21.18 1.42 2.78
C GLY A 256 -20.15 2.38 3.38
N ASP A 257 -19.83 3.44 2.64
CA ASP A 257 -18.87 4.45 3.04
C ASP A 257 -19.48 5.53 3.96
N LEU A 258 -18.63 6.13 4.79
CA LEU A 258 -19.03 7.23 5.67
C LEU A 258 -19.09 8.54 4.88
N VAL A 259 -20.29 8.94 4.45
CA VAL A 259 -20.52 10.24 3.78
C VAL A 259 -20.24 11.38 4.76
N MET A 260 -19.33 12.29 4.44
CA MET A 260 -19.01 13.45 5.27
C MET A 260 -19.85 14.67 4.91
N THR A 261 -20.04 14.92 3.62
CA THR A 261 -20.85 16.05 3.11
C THR A 261 -21.77 15.62 1.97
N ASP A 262 -22.91 16.30 1.84
CA ASP A 262 -23.86 16.09 0.76
C ASP A 262 -24.06 17.41 0.00
N LEU A 263 -23.54 17.48 -1.22
CA LEU A 263 -23.61 18.65 -2.08
C LEU A 263 -25.04 18.94 -2.55
N ARG A 264 -25.93 17.94 -2.53
CA ARG A 264 -27.33 18.09 -2.94
C ARG A 264 -28.16 18.81 -1.88
N ALA A 265 -27.73 18.76 -0.62
CA ALA A 265 -28.37 19.47 0.49
C ALA A 265 -28.03 20.97 0.53
N THR A 266 -27.15 21.43 -0.36
CA THR A 266 -26.62 22.81 -0.34
C THR A 266 -27.59 23.81 -0.93
N THR A 267 -27.66 24.98 -0.29
CA THR A 267 -28.50 26.09 -0.74
C THR A 267 -27.94 26.80 -1.96
N ALA A 268 -26.65 26.73 -2.27
CA ALA A 268 -26.09 27.23 -3.52
C ALA A 268 -24.91 26.36 -3.98
N GLY A 269 -24.76 26.20 -5.30
CA GLY A 269 -23.67 25.40 -5.87
C GLY A 269 -23.06 26.07 -7.10
N LEU A 270 -21.74 25.93 -7.23
CA LEU A 270 -20.97 26.33 -8.39
C LEU A 270 -20.71 25.10 -9.25
N VAL A 271 -21.11 25.14 -10.53
CA VAL A 271 -20.89 24.04 -11.47
C VAL A 271 -19.79 24.43 -12.44
N LEU A 272 -18.60 23.87 -12.25
CA LEU A 272 -17.49 23.98 -13.19
C LEU A 272 -17.83 23.14 -14.41
N THR A 273 -18.07 23.77 -15.57
CA THR A 273 -18.60 23.05 -16.74
C THR A 273 -17.57 22.08 -17.35
N GLU A 274 -18.06 21.14 -18.16
CA GLU A 274 -17.22 20.15 -18.86
C GLU A 274 -15.98 20.71 -19.56
N PRO A 275 -16.07 21.77 -20.39
CA PRO A 275 -14.91 22.29 -21.13
C PRO A 275 -13.96 23.12 -20.25
N LEU A 276 -14.30 23.38 -18.99
CA LEU A 276 -13.41 24.11 -18.08
C LEU A 276 -12.26 23.21 -17.63
N GLU A 277 -11.03 23.72 -17.69
CA GLU A 277 -9.83 23.03 -17.26
C GLU A 277 -8.83 23.98 -16.58
N GLY A 278 -7.85 23.40 -15.88
CA GLY A 278 -6.82 24.14 -15.17
C GLY A 278 -7.05 24.18 -13.65
N ARG A 279 -6.14 24.84 -12.95
CA ARG A 279 -6.24 25.02 -11.50
C ARG A 279 -7.09 26.25 -11.20
N LEU A 280 -8.16 26.05 -10.43
CA LEU A 280 -9.07 27.12 -10.03
C LEU A 280 -8.87 27.48 -8.57
N TYR A 281 -8.82 28.78 -8.30
CA TYR A 281 -8.78 29.39 -6.99
C TYR A 281 -10.03 30.23 -6.81
N VAL A 282 -10.97 29.76 -5.99
CA VAL A 282 -12.23 30.47 -5.73
C VAL A 282 -12.08 31.27 -4.44
N ARG A 283 -12.28 32.59 -4.53
CA ARG A 283 -12.24 33.52 -3.40
C ARG A 283 -13.60 34.14 -3.17
N ASP A 284 -13.94 34.35 -1.90
CA ASP A 284 -15.14 35.09 -1.50
C ASP A 284 -15.00 36.60 -1.74
N ALA A 285 -16.05 37.36 -1.41
CA ALA A 285 -16.08 38.82 -1.56
C ALA A 285 -15.01 39.57 -0.75
N VAL A 286 -14.48 38.97 0.32
CA VAL A 286 -13.46 39.54 1.21
C VAL A 286 -12.05 39.11 0.78
N GLY A 287 -11.95 38.22 -0.22
CA GLY A 287 -10.70 37.72 -0.79
C GLY A 287 -10.18 36.45 -0.13
N THR A 288 -10.93 35.81 0.77
CA THR A 288 -10.56 34.55 1.40
C THR A 288 -10.58 33.42 0.38
N LEU A 289 -9.53 32.60 0.31
CA LEU A 289 -9.51 31.41 -0.57
C LEU A 289 -10.38 30.31 0.04
N VAL A 290 -11.52 30.01 -0.59
CA VAL A 290 -12.51 29.07 -0.06
C VAL A 290 -12.41 27.67 -0.66
N VAL A 291 -11.97 27.57 -1.92
CA VAL A 291 -11.77 26.30 -2.64
C VAL A 291 -10.58 26.43 -3.58
N GLU A 292 -9.70 25.43 -3.56
CA GLU A 292 -8.70 25.19 -4.59
C GLU A 292 -8.95 23.81 -5.24
N VAL A 293 -9.04 23.75 -6.57
CA VAL A 293 -9.30 22.50 -7.30
C VAL A 293 -8.56 22.45 -8.63
N GLN A 294 -7.96 21.30 -8.93
CA GLN A 294 -7.44 20.98 -10.26
C GLN A 294 -8.58 20.41 -11.12
N LYS A 295 -9.13 21.23 -12.02
CA LYS A 295 -10.20 20.81 -12.93
C LYS A 295 -9.61 20.22 -14.21
N GLN A 296 -10.00 19.00 -14.56
CA GLN A 296 -9.72 18.38 -15.86
C GLN A 296 -10.89 18.59 -16.83
N SER A 297 -10.58 18.79 -18.11
CA SER A 297 -11.61 18.90 -19.17
C SER A 297 -12.38 17.59 -19.35
N GLY A 298 -13.63 17.67 -19.79
CA GLY A 298 -14.46 16.54 -20.21
C GLY A 298 -15.48 16.04 -19.18
N ARG A 299 -15.53 16.62 -17.97
CA ARG A 299 -16.55 16.31 -16.94
C ARG A 299 -16.94 17.54 -16.13
N PRO A 300 -18.20 17.72 -15.71
CA PRO A 300 -18.55 18.80 -14.81
C PRO A 300 -18.13 18.50 -13.37
N THR A 301 -17.82 19.53 -12.57
CA THR A 301 -17.53 19.40 -11.14
C THR A 301 -18.42 20.36 -10.35
N GLU A 302 -19.14 19.85 -9.36
CA GLU A 302 -20.01 20.64 -8.50
C GLU A 302 -19.29 21.00 -7.20
N LEU A 303 -19.38 22.27 -6.79
CA LEU A 303 -18.81 22.78 -5.55
C LEU A 303 -19.93 23.41 -4.69
N GLY A 304 -20.06 22.94 -3.45
CA GLY A 304 -20.98 23.48 -2.45
C GLY A 304 -20.42 24.72 -1.76
N LEU A 305 -21.05 25.87 -1.98
CA LEU A 305 -20.61 27.18 -1.49
C LEU A 305 -21.80 27.98 -0.98
N ALA A 306 -21.58 28.87 -0.02
CA ALA A 306 -22.65 29.74 0.49
C ALA A 306 -23.11 30.76 -0.59
N PRO A 307 -24.38 31.20 -0.60
CA PRO A 307 -24.83 32.29 -1.45
C PRO A 307 -23.99 33.56 -1.22
N GLY A 308 -23.58 34.22 -2.29
CA GLY A 308 -22.67 35.38 -2.19
C GLY A 308 -21.93 35.70 -3.48
N ALA A 309 -21.12 36.76 -3.44
CA ALA A 309 -20.26 37.15 -4.55
C ALA A 309 -18.88 36.48 -4.43
N TYR A 310 -18.37 35.97 -5.55
CA TYR A 310 -17.12 35.24 -5.64
C TYR A 310 -16.29 35.68 -6.84
N ARG A 311 -14.98 35.44 -6.75
CA ARG A 311 -14.04 35.52 -7.88
C ARG A 311 -13.31 34.21 -8.04
N ALA A 312 -13.25 33.69 -9.26
CA ALA A 312 -12.40 32.55 -9.59
C ALA A 312 -11.23 33.01 -10.44
N ARG A 313 -10.02 32.66 -10.01
CA ARG A 313 -8.81 32.74 -10.85
C ARG A 313 -8.49 31.36 -11.39
N ARG A 314 -8.26 31.26 -12.70
CA ARG A 314 -7.92 30.02 -13.41
C ARG A 314 -6.49 30.12 -13.94
N GLU A 315 -5.66 29.15 -13.59
CA GLU A 315 -4.31 28.95 -14.10
C GLU A 315 -4.30 27.70 -14.99
N TRP A 316 -3.89 27.84 -16.24
CA TRP A 316 -3.85 26.77 -17.23
C TRP A 316 -2.72 27.03 -18.24
N ASP A 317 -2.42 26.09 -19.14
CA ASP A 317 -1.29 26.21 -20.07
C ASP A 317 -1.38 27.45 -20.99
N GLY A 318 -2.59 27.94 -21.24
CA GLY A 318 -2.87 29.15 -22.01
C GLY A 318 -2.77 30.47 -21.23
N GLY A 319 -2.40 30.46 -19.94
CA GLY A 319 -2.17 31.65 -19.12
C GLY A 319 -3.07 31.76 -17.87
N VAL A 320 -3.27 32.99 -17.39
CA VAL A 320 -4.08 33.28 -16.21
C VAL A 320 -5.31 34.09 -16.61
N SER A 321 -6.48 33.70 -16.11
CA SER A 321 -7.73 34.40 -16.37
C SER A 321 -8.60 34.45 -15.11
N GLU A 322 -9.45 35.46 -15.00
CA GLU A 322 -10.33 35.66 -13.84
C GLU A 322 -11.79 35.83 -14.27
N ALA A 323 -12.70 35.34 -13.42
CA ALA A 323 -14.15 35.48 -13.57
C ALA A 323 -14.75 35.93 -12.24
N ALA A 324 -15.72 36.84 -12.29
CA ALA A 324 -16.51 37.23 -11.12
C ALA A 324 -17.96 36.73 -11.31
N PHE A 325 -18.53 36.12 -10.28
CA PHE A 325 -19.87 35.53 -10.34
C PHE A 325 -20.56 35.61 -8.98
N THR A 326 -21.89 35.49 -9.00
CA THR A 326 -22.72 35.54 -7.79
C THR A 326 -23.52 34.24 -7.68
N LEU A 327 -23.34 33.54 -6.56
CA LEU A 327 -24.11 32.35 -6.22
C LEU A 327 -25.41 32.78 -5.55
N LYS A 328 -26.52 32.24 -6.06
CA LYS A 328 -27.87 32.49 -5.53
C LYS A 328 -28.37 31.28 -4.77
N GLU A 329 -29.12 31.55 -3.71
CA GLU A 329 -29.84 30.51 -2.97
C GLU A 329 -30.84 29.77 -3.87
N GLY A 330 -30.93 28.45 -3.70
CA GLY A 330 -31.70 27.50 -4.51
C GLY A 330 -31.16 27.24 -5.92
N ALA A 331 -30.02 27.80 -6.31
CA ALA A 331 -29.52 27.74 -7.68
C ALA A 331 -28.15 27.05 -7.81
N ARG A 332 -27.93 26.46 -9.00
CA ARG A 332 -26.62 25.99 -9.47
C ARG A 332 -26.12 26.93 -10.54
N THR A 333 -25.03 27.64 -10.27
CA THR A 333 -24.46 28.63 -11.18
C THR A 333 -23.36 27.97 -12.02
N PRO A 334 -23.53 27.81 -13.33
CA PRO A 334 -22.46 27.29 -14.19
C PRO A 334 -21.35 28.32 -14.34
N LEU A 335 -20.11 27.84 -14.33
CA LEU A 335 -18.92 28.62 -14.64
C LEU A 335 -18.19 27.94 -15.79
N SER A 336 -18.16 28.62 -16.93
CA SER A 336 -17.66 28.12 -18.20
C SER A 336 -16.39 28.86 -18.65
N PRO A 337 -15.62 28.33 -19.60
CA PRO A 337 -14.43 28.99 -20.09
C PRO A 337 -14.68 30.41 -20.61
N GLY A 338 -15.86 30.68 -21.17
CA GLY A 338 -16.23 31.99 -21.72
C GLY A 338 -16.52 33.08 -20.67
N ASP A 339 -16.73 32.69 -19.41
CA ASP A 339 -16.97 33.64 -18.31
C ASP A 339 -15.66 34.27 -17.79
N PHE A 340 -14.52 33.73 -18.21
CA PHE A 340 -13.19 34.19 -17.80
C PHE A 340 -12.66 35.27 -18.74
N LEU A 341 -12.22 36.37 -18.15
CA LEU A 341 -11.48 37.41 -18.83
C LEU A 341 -9.97 37.17 -18.62
N GLY A 342 -9.19 37.23 -19.69
CA GLY A 342 -7.74 37.16 -19.59
C GLY A 342 -7.21 38.31 -18.75
N VAL A 343 -6.42 38.00 -17.72
CA VAL A 343 -5.76 39.02 -16.90
C VAL A 343 -4.32 39.08 -17.37
N GLY A 344 -3.93 40.20 -17.97
CA GLY A 344 -2.53 40.45 -18.32
C GLY A 344 -1.66 40.33 -17.07
N HIS A 345 -0.49 39.71 -17.18
CA HIS A 345 0.48 39.71 -16.10
C HIS A 345 0.78 41.15 -15.71
N GLU A 346 0.37 41.55 -14.50
CA GLU A 346 0.89 42.79 -13.92
C GLU A 346 2.39 42.59 -13.76
N ALA A 347 3.17 43.34 -14.53
CA ALA A 347 4.61 43.39 -14.38
C ALA A 347 4.89 43.99 -13.01
N THR A 348 5.09 43.11 -12.02
CA THR A 348 5.58 43.52 -10.71
C THR A 348 7.04 43.91 -10.88
N VAL A 349 7.26 45.23 -10.93
CA VAL A 349 8.60 45.79 -10.76
C VAL A 349 8.94 45.64 -9.29
N MET A 350 9.92 44.79 -8.98
CA MET A 350 10.55 44.79 -7.66
C MET A 350 11.01 46.21 -7.35
N ARG A 351 10.47 46.76 -6.27
CA ARG A 351 10.85 48.08 -5.76
C ARG A 351 12.23 47.97 -5.12
N GLY A 352 13.26 48.39 -5.84
CA GLY A 352 14.64 48.42 -5.38
C GLY A 352 15.59 48.63 -6.56
N GLY A 353 15.97 49.89 -6.79
CA GLY A 353 16.80 50.28 -7.92
C GLY A 353 18.26 49.82 -7.81
N GLY A 354 18.88 49.67 -8.98
CA GLY A 354 20.33 49.74 -9.18
C GLY A 354 20.99 48.41 -9.52
N GLY A 355 21.15 48.13 -10.82
CA GLY A 355 22.31 47.49 -11.47
C GLY A 355 23.13 46.37 -10.80
N GLY A 356 22.63 45.70 -9.77
CA GLY A 356 23.27 44.59 -9.08
C GLY A 356 22.72 43.27 -9.58
N MET A 357 23.60 42.32 -9.90
CA MET A 357 23.22 40.98 -10.30
C MET A 357 22.40 40.33 -9.18
N ALA A 358 21.24 39.76 -9.53
CA ALA A 358 20.36 39.11 -8.58
C ALA A 358 21.11 37.99 -7.85
N LEU A 359 20.91 37.89 -6.53
CA LEU A 359 21.48 36.81 -5.71
C LEU A 359 20.40 35.78 -5.39
N SER A 360 20.76 34.50 -5.35
CA SER A 360 19.91 33.43 -4.87
C SER A 360 19.78 33.49 -3.34
N PRO A 361 18.80 32.79 -2.74
CA PRO A 361 18.69 32.67 -1.29
C PRO A 361 19.96 32.16 -0.60
N GLN A 362 20.78 31.36 -1.30
CA GLN A 362 22.09 30.88 -0.82
C GLN A 362 23.24 31.86 -1.10
N GLY A 363 22.96 33.09 -1.52
CA GLY A 363 23.95 34.12 -1.81
C GLY A 363 24.72 33.92 -3.12
N ARG A 364 24.24 33.07 -4.04
CA ARG A 364 24.89 32.81 -5.34
C ARG A 364 24.45 33.84 -6.36
N VAL A 365 25.30 34.18 -7.32
CA VAL A 365 24.89 35.08 -8.41
C VAL A 365 23.94 34.33 -9.34
N GLN A 366 22.75 34.86 -9.56
CA GLN A 366 21.77 34.29 -10.48
C GLN A 366 22.04 34.81 -11.89
N LEU A 367 22.51 33.92 -12.75
CA LEU A 367 22.55 34.13 -14.19
C LEU A 367 21.58 33.12 -14.81
N PRO A 368 20.36 33.54 -15.16
CA PRO A 368 19.30 32.59 -15.52
C PRO A 368 19.65 31.76 -16.75
N VAL A 369 20.49 32.26 -17.66
CA VAL A 369 20.87 31.58 -18.91
C VAL A 369 22.39 31.34 -18.94
N ASN A 370 22.77 30.09 -19.12
CA ASN A 370 24.14 29.65 -19.38
C ASN A 370 24.28 29.10 -20.80
N LEU A 371 25.16 29.69 -21.60
CA LEU A 371 25.62 29.12 -22.85
C LEU A 371 27.08 28.74 -22.70
N SER A 372 27.43 27.48 -22.94
CA SER A 372 28.76 26.96 -22.64
C SER A 372 29.34 26.05 -23.72
N LEU A 373 30.64 26.18 -24.00
CA LEU A 373 31.39 25.14 -24.71
C LEU A 373 32.02 24.19 -23.68
N VAL A 374 32.71 24.77 -22.71
CA VAL A 374 33.23 24.12 -21.51
C VAL A 374 33.03 25.08 -20.34
N PRO A 375 33.09 24.65 -19.07
CA PRO A 375 32.84 25.55 -17.93
C PRO A 375 33.69 26.83 -17.94
N SER A 376 34.96 26.73 -18.36
CA SER A 376 35.88 27.88 -18.52
C SER A 376 35.52 28.82 -19.67
N MET A 377 34.77 28.35 -20.67
CA MET A 377 34.27 29.09 -21.83
C MET A 377 32.75 29.12 -21.80
N SER A 378 32.19 29.88 -20.86
CA SER A 378 30.75 29.97 -20.60
C SER A 378 30.31 31.41 -20.34
N THR A 379 29.02 31.70 -20.53
CA THR A 379 28.45 33.01 -20.17
C THR A 379 28.54 33.28 -18.67
N ASN A 380 28.57 32.24 -17.83
CA ASN A 380 28.85 32.34 -16.40
C ASN A 380 30.23 33.00 -16.16
N THR A 381 31.29 32.40 -16.72
CA THR A 381 32.66 32.90 -16.55
C THR A 381 32.87 34.27 -17.18
N LEU A 382 32.25 34.53 -18.33
CA LEU A 382 32.35 35.82 -19.02
C LEU A 382 31.71 36.98 -18.24
N ARG A 383 30.62 36.73 -17.50
CA ARG A 383 29.92 37.79 -16.76
C ARG A 383 30.43 38.01 -15.34
N VAL A 384 30.80 36.95 -14.64
CA VAL A 384 31.11 37.02 -13.21
C VAL A 384 32.39 36.28 -12.80
N GLY A 385 33.19 35.84 -13.76
CA GLY A 385 34.47 35.20 -13.52
C GLY A 385 34.33 33.91 -12.71
N ARG A 386 34.82 33.93 -11.47
CA ARG A 386 34.84 32.76 -10.55
C ARG A 386 33.75 32.79 -9.47
N ALA A 387 32.79 33.71 -9.57
CA ALA A 387 31.68 33.73 -8.61
C ALA A 387 30.85 32.43 -8.69
N GLN A 388 30.23 32.03 -7.59
CA GLN A 388 29.29 30.91 -7.59
C GLN A 388 28.01 31.32 -8.32
N VAL A 389 27.69 30.62 -9.40
CA VAL A 389 26.57 30.94 -10.27
C VAL A 389 25.47 29.89 -10.20
N GLU A 390 24.24 30.36 -10.04
CA GLU A 390 23.04 29.54 -10.18
C GLU A 390 22.37 29.82 -11.52
N ASN A 391 22.04 28.76 -12.26
CA ASN A 391 21.39 28.82 -13.57
C ASN A 391 19.95 28.31 -13.51
N ARG A 392 19.09 28.79 -14.42
CA ARG A 392 17.74 28.23 -14.67
C ARG A 392 17.63 27.53 -16.02
N PHE A 393 18.39 27.98 -17.00
CA PHE A 393 18.52 27.37 -18.30
C PHE A 393 20.00 27.27 -18.66
N ALA A 394 20.47 26.07 -19.03
CA ALA A 394 21.83 25.87 -19.50
C ALA A 394 21.82 25.07 -20.81
N LEU A 395 22.56 25.55 -21.81
CA LEU A 395 22.73 24.86 -23.08
C LEU A 395 24.20 24.91 -23.49
N GLY A 396 24.79 23.76 -23.81
CA GLY A 396 26.20 23.75 -24.17
C GLY A 396 26.77 22.38 -24.47
N VAL A 397 28.08 22.33 -24.73
CA VAL A 397 28.80 21.06 -24.85
C VAL A 397 29.04 20.47 -23.47
N VAL A 398 29.69 21.21 -22.57
CA VAL A 398 29.74 20.89 -21.14
C VAL A 398 29.28 22.08 -20.31
N ASN A 399 28.08 21.97 -19.72
CA ASN A 399 27.55 22.99 -18.82
C ASN A 399 28.22 22.88 -17.45
N GLY A 400 28.54 24.04 -16.86
CA GLY A 400 29.17 24.16 -15.55
C GLY A 400 28.61 25.31 -14.74
N GLY A 401 28.41 25.10 -13.44
CA GLY A 401 27.94 26.13 -12.50
C GLY A 401 27.94 25.64 -11.06
N ALA A 402 27.58 26.51 -10.12
CA ALA A 402 27.43 26.11 -8.73
C ALA A 402 26.14 25.29 -8.53
N ALA A 403 25.02 25.71 -9.12
CA ALA A 403 23.74 25.01 -8.99
C ALA A 403 22.80 25.24 -10.19
N LEU A 404 21.84 24.33 -10.38
CA LEU A 404 20.68 24.51 -11.26
C LEU A 404 19.43 24.69 -10.38
N GLY A 405 18.75 25.83 -10.47
CA GLY A 405 17.61 26.18 -9.62
C GLY A 405 16.26 26.10 -10.35
N GLY A 406 15.51 25.02 -10.16
CA GLY A 406 14.17 24.83 -10.75
C GLY A 406 14.14 24.95 -12.28
N GLY A 407 15.14 24.37 -12.95
CA GLY A 407 15.50 24.72 -14.33
C GLY A 407 15.70 23.54 -15.28
N LEU A 408 16.24 23.85 -16.47
CA LEU A 408 16.58 22.91 -17.53
C LEU A 408 18.06 23.05 -17.94
N ALA A 409 18.81 21.94 -17.90
CA ALA A 409 20.18 21.88 -18.41
C ALA A 409 20.29 20.87 -19.55
N LEU A 410 20.81 21.29 -20.70
CA LEU A 410 20.99 20.51 -21.92
C LEU A 410 22.48 20.52 -22.31
N GLY A 411 23.18 19.41 -22.04
CA GLY A 411 24.62 19.26 -22.33
C GLY A 411 24.86 18.26 -23.45
N LEU A 412 25.58 18.63 -24.52
CA LEU A 412 25.93 17.65 -25.56
C LEU A 412 26.83 16.55 -25.00
N ALA A 413 27.85 16.91 -24.21
CA ALA A 413 28.75 15.98 -23.54
C ALA A 413 28.41 15.81 -22.06
N GLY A 414 28.08 16.90 -21.33
CA GLY A 414 27.73 16.75 -19.92
C GLY A 414 27.23 18.00 -19.20
N ASN A 415 26.70 17.78 -18.00
CA ASN A 415 26.33 18.82 -17.04
C ASN A 415 27.08 18.58 -15.73
N VAL A 416 27.78 19.60 -15.23
CA VAL A 416 28.56 19.55 -13.99
C VAL A 416 28.12 20.67 -13.06
N TYR A 417 27.54 20.32 -11.92
CA TYR A 417 27.15 21.28 -10.89
C TYR A 417 27.82 20.93 -9.56
N ASP A 418 28.48 21.92 -8.94
CA ASP A 418 29.24 21.70 -7.69
C ASP A 418 28.33 21.45 -6.47
N ALA A 419 27.09 21.95 -6.51
CA ALA A 419 26.12 21.84 -5.44
C ALA A 419 24.87 21.09 -5.94
N GLU A 420 23.67 21.63 -5.68
CA GLU A 420 22.40 20.99 -5.98
C GLU A 420 21.91 21.19 -7.43
N VAL A 421 21.15 20.21 -7.91
CA VAL A 421 20.41 20.29 -9.18
C VAL A 421 18.93 20.14 -8.88
N SER A 422 18.18 21.22 -9.08
CA SER A 422 16.72 21.23 -9.02
C SER A 422 16.15 21.44 -10.42
N GLY A 423 15.36 20.49 -10.92
CA GLY A 423 14.78 20.50 -12.27
C GLY A 423 15.25 19.34 -13.15
N LEU A 424 15.42 19.59 -14.45
CA LEU A 424 15.77 18.58 -15.45
C LEU A 424 17.18 18.80 -15.99
N ALA A 425 18.06 17.82 -15.83
CA ALA A 425 19.40 17.80 -16.43
C ALA A 425 19.51 16.65 -17.45
N MET A 426 19.76 16.99 -18.71
CA MET A 426 19.90 16.04 -19.81
C MET A 426 21.26 16.17 -20.48
N ALA A 427 21.94 15.05 -20.72
CA ALA A 427 23.18 15.02 -21.49
C ALA A 427 23.36 13.75 -22.31
N LEU A 428 24.20 13.74 -23.36
CA LEU A 428 24.55 12.47 -24.02
C LEU A 428 25.60 11.70 -23.21
N GLY A 429 26.57 12.39 -22.60
CA GLY A 429 27.59 11.75 -21.76
C GLY A 429 27.13 11.60 -20.31
N PHE A 430 27.36 12.63 -19.50
CA PHE A 430 27.20 12.52 -18.04
C PHE A 430 26.49 13.72 -17.40
N ASN A 431 25.77 13.45 -16.32
CA ASN A 431 25.29 14.48 -15.39
C ASN A 431 25.93 14.25 -14.02
N THR A 432 26.51 15.28 -13.43
CA THR A 432 27.04 15.23 -12.07
C THR A 432 26.55 16.41 -11.25
N SER A 433 26.13 16.11 -10.03
CA SER A 433 25.80 17.08 -8.97
C SER A 433 26.64 16.74 -7.75
N GLY A 434 27.30 17.73 -7.16
CA GLY A 434 28.09 17.54 -5.94
C GLY A 434 27.25 17.32 -4.69
N ARG A 435 25.94 17.60 -4.73
CA ARG A 435 24.99 17.41 -3.62
C ARG A 435 23.73 16.69 -4.11
N GLU A 436 22.58 17.14 -3.65
CA GLU A 436 21.28 16.55 -3.87
C GLU A 436 20.67 16.94 -5.22
N VAL A 437 19.88 16.02 -5.78
CA VAL A 437 19.13 16.20 -7.02
C VAL A 437 17.64 16.15 -6.69
N SER A 438 16.93 17.23 -6.98
CA SER A 438 15.48 17.31 -6.87
C SER A 438 14.89 17.47 -8.28
N GLY A 439 14.49 16.36 -8.90
CA GLY A 439 13.98 16.35 -10.27
C GLY A 439 14.50 15.16 -11.08
N ALA A 440 14.98 15.40 -12.30
CA ALA A 440 15.38 14.34 -13.22
C ALA A 440 16.78 14.53 -13.80
N GLN A 441 17.60 13.47 -13.77
CA GLN A 441 18.85 13.38 -14.53
C GLN A 441 18.74 12.30 -15.60
N LEU A 442 18.93 12.69 -16.87
CA LEU A 442 18.88 11.80 -18.02
C LEU A 442 20.21 11.84 -18.76
N SER A 443 20.86 10.69 -18.93
CA SER A 443 22.09 10.60 -19.73
C SER A 443 22.15 9.33 -20.56
N LEU A 444 23.10 9.21 -21.50
CA LEU A 444 23.37 7.89 -22.10
C LEU A 444 24.41 7.13 -21.28
N VAL A 445 25.38 7.81 -20.65
CA VAL A 445 26.48 7.12 -19.95
C VAL A 445 26.26 7.08 -18.44
N THR A 446 26.26 8.23 -17.76
CA THR A 446 26.17 8.20 -16.29
C THR A 446 25.50 9.41 -15.66
N ASN A 447 24.71 9.15 -14.62
CA ASN A 447 24.20 10.18 -13.71
C ASN A 447 24.79 9.94 -12.32
N VAL A 448 25.34 10.99 -11.72
CA VAL A 448 25.92 10.96 -10.37
C VAL A 448 25.33 12.09 -9.54
N ALA A 449 24.77 11.74 -8.39
CA ALA A 449 24.37 12.68 -7.34
C ALA A 449 25.27 12.45 -6.11
N GLY A 450 25.91 13.51 -5.64
CA GLY A 450 26.76 13.49 -4.44
C GLY A 450 25.98 13.31 -3.13
N GLY A 451 24.66 13.53 -3.16
CA GLY A 451 23.74 13.31 -2.05
C GLY A 451 22.50 12.52 -2.48
N ALA A 452 21.36 12.88 -1.90
CA ALA A 452 20.08 12.25 -2.17
C ALA A 452 19.51 12.62 -3.55
N VAL A 453 18.69 11.75 -4.11
CA VAL A 453 17.91 11.97 -5.32
C VAL A 453 16.44 11.89 -4.95
N VAL A 454 15.74 13.00 -5.05
CA VAL A 454 14.27 13.06 -4.97
C VAL A 454 13.74 13.24 -6.39
N GLY A 455 13.29 12.15 -7.01
CA GLY A 455 12.80 12.13 -8.38
C GLY A 455 13.32 10.95 -9.19
N ALA A 456 13.97 11.20 -10.33
CA ALA A 456 14.35 10.17 -11.30
C ALA A 456 15.80 10.29 -11.81
N GLN A 457 16.51 9.17 -11.92
CA GLN A 457 17.72 9.06 -12.75
C GLN A 457 17.50 8.01 -13.84
N ALA A 458 17.85 8.34 -15.08
CA ALA A 458 17.85 7.37 -16.18
C ALA A 458 19.14 7.44 -17.01
N SER A 459 19.77 6.29 -17.24
CA SER A 459 20.94 6.17 -18.11
C SER A 459 21.01 4.85 -18.86
N LEU A 460 21.87 4.74 -19.88
CA LEU A 460 22.22 3.42 -20.44
C LEU A 460 23.37 2.79 -19.66
N GLY A 461 24.25 3.57 -19.05
CA GLY A 461 25.33 3.06 -18.20
C GLY A 461 24.94 2.98 -16.72
N LEU A 462 25.36 3.96 -15.93
CA LEU A 462 25.32 3.92 -14.47
C LEU A 462 24.56 5.10 -13.86
N ASN A 463 23.64 4.82 -12.94
CA ASN A 463 23.08 5.82 -12.03
C ASN A 463 23.63 5.61 -10.63
N VAL A 464 24.19 6.66 -10.03
CA VAL A 464 24.73 6.63 -8.67
C VAL A 464 24.13 7.78 -7.86
N ALA A 465 23.57 7.43 -6.71
CA ALA A 465 23.19 8.36 -5.66
C ALA A 465 24.02 8.03 -4.42
N ASN A 466 24.79 8.99 -3.92
CA ASN A 466 25.58 8.82 -2.69
C ASN A 466 24.75 9.04 -1.40
N GLY A 467 23.44 9.30 -1.53
CA GLY A 467 22.46 9.31 -0.44
C GLY A 467 21.21 8.50 -0.79
N ASP A 468 20.09 8.89 -0.20
CA ASP A 468 18.79 8.24 -0.40
C ASP A 468 18.24 8.50 -1.81
N VAL A 469 17.47 7.56 -2.33
CA VAL A 469 16.73 7.71 -3.59
C VAL A 469 15.25 7.59 -3.25
N ASP A 470 14.49 8.66 -3.46
CA ASP A 470 13.06 8.72 -3.17
C ASP A 470 12.26 9.26 -4.37
N GLY A 471 10.98 8.90 -4.47
CA GLY A 471 10.10 9.23 -5.58
C GLY A 471 10.03 8.14 -6.66
N VAL A 472 10.45 8.45 -7.90
CA VAL A 472 10.35 7.51 -9.03
C VAL A 472 11.45 6.45 -8.97
N GLY A 473 12.70 6.88 -8.76
CA GLY A 473 13.86 6.01 -8.59
C GLY A 473 14.89 6.03 -9.72
N GLN A 474 15.50 4.89 -10.04
CA GLN A 474 16.63 4.79 -10.98
C GLN A 474 16.38 3.74 -12.08
N LEU A 475 16.67 4.10 -13.33
CA LEU A 475 16.55 3.23 -14.50
C LEU A 475 17.89 3.20 -15.27
N ALA A 476 18.50 2.02 -15.39
CA ALA A 476 19.77 1.84 -16.10
C ALA A 476 19.71 0.67 -17.07
N LEU A 477 20.57 0.61 -18.09
CA LEU A 477 20.91 -0.69 -18.69
C LEU A 477 22.06 -1.35 -17.94
N GLY A 478 23.07 -0.58 -17.53
CA GLY A 478 24.18 -1.07 -16.72
C GLY A 478 23.79 -1.35 -15.27
N ALA A 479 23.89 -0.34 -14.38
CA ALA A 479 23.60 -0.53 -12.97
C ALA A 479 23.07 0.73 -12.27
N ASN A 480 22.27 0.51 -11.23
CA ASN A 480 21.80 1.53 -10.31
C ASN A 480 22.41 1.29 -8.93
N VAL A 481 22.93 2.35 -8.32
CA VAL A 481 23.47 2.33 -6.96
C VAL A 481 22.83 3.45 -6.15
N ALA A 482 22.17 3.07 -5.06
CA ALA A 482 21.74 3.95 -3.98
C ALA A 482 22.57 3.64 -2.74
N ARG A 483 23.41 4.59 -2.30
CA ARG A 483 24.20 4.44 -1.07
C ARG A 483 23.42 4.75 0.21
N GLY A 484 22.20 5.26 0.06
CA GLY A 484 21.22 5.41 1.14
C GLY A 484 20.10 4.38 1.05
N ALA A 485 18.93 4.77 1.55
CA ALA A 485 17.69 4.05 1.39
C ALA A 485 17.11 4.23 -0.02
N LEU A 486 16.31 3.25 -0.46
CA LEU A 486 15.51 3.33 -1.68
C LEU A 486 14.02 3.41 -1.32
N GLY A 487 13.34 4.44 -1.81
CA GLY A 487 11.89 4.56 -1.91
C GLY A 487 11.49 4.70 -3.38
N GLY A 488 10.90 3.67 -3.98
CA GLY A 488 10.46 3.72 -5.38
C GLY A 488 10.93 2.53 -6.23
N VAL A 489 11.34 2.78 -7.48
CA VAL A 489 11.72 1.74 -8.45
C VAL A 489 13.20 1.83 -8.81
N GLN A 490 13.94 0.73 -8.67
CA GLN A 490 15.26 0.52 -9.27
C GLN A 490 15.16 -0.56 -10.35
N ALA A 491 15.45 -0.23 -11.60
CA ALA A 491 15.47 -1.21 -12.70
C ALA A 491 16.76 -1.15 -13.52
N ALA A 492 17.43 -2.28 -13.69
CA ALA A 492 18.70 -2.38 -14.43
C ALA A 492 18.84 -3.71 -15.18
N LEU A 493 19.49 -3.76 -16.36
CA LEU A 493 19.82 -5.08 -16.93
C LEU A 493 20.94 -5.75 -16.14
N GLY A 494 21.95 -4.99 -15.69
CA GLY A 494 23.07 -5.51 -14.89
C GLY A 494 22.72 -5.66 -13.41
N ALA A 495 22.81 -4.58 -12.62
CA ALA A 495 22.65 -4.66 -11.17
C ALA A 495 21.90 -3.48 -10.55
N ASN A 496 21.08 -3.77 -9.54
CA ASN A 496 20.53 -2.77 -8.61
C ASN A 496 21.10 -3.02 -7.22
N VAL A 497 21.72 -2.01 -6.63
CA VAL A 497 22.35 -2.09 -5.31
C VAL A 497 21.82 -0.97 -4.42
N THR A 498 21.26 -1.35 -3.27
CA THR A 498 20.88 -0.42 -2.19
C THR A 498 21.67 -0.78 -0.93
N THR A 499 22.44 0.15 -0.37
CA THR A 499 23.27 -0.14 0.82
C THR A 499 22.55 0.06 2.16
N SER A 500 21.28 0.47 2.13
CA SER A 500 20.38 0.57 3.29
C SER A 500 19.08 -0.21 3.02
N ASP A 501 17.96 0.24 3.61
CA ASP A 501 16.63 -0.31 3.40
C ASP A 501 16.07 0.04 2.01
N ALA A 502 15.29 -0.88 1.44
CA ALA A 502 14.64 -0.73 0.14
C ALA A 502 13.13 -0.95 0.27
N THR A 503 12.35 0.10 0.00
CA THR A 503 10.89 0.07 -0.06
C THR A 503 10.44 0.33 -1.50
N GLY A 504 9.76 -0.63 -2.10
CA GLY A 504 9.29 -0.54 -3.49
C GLY A 504 9.71 -1.72 -4.36
N MET A 505 10.28 -1.45 -5.54
CA MET A 505 10.58 -2.47 -6.54
C MET A 505 12.06 -2.45 -6.98
N GLN A 506 12.70 -3.62 -6.99
CA GLN A 506 14.00 -3.84 -7.62
C GLN A 506 13.87 -4.87 -8.75
N LEU A 507 14.13 -4.47 -9.98
CA LEU A 507 13.96 -5.29 -11.19
C LEU A 507 15.27 -5.39 -11.96
N SER A 508 15.79 -6.60 -12.16
CA SER A 508 16.99 -6.77 -12.99
C SER A 508 17.01 -8.03 -13.84
N LEU A 509 17.93 -8.08 -14.80
CA LEU A 509 18.29 -9.35 -15.43
C LEU A 509 19.45 -10.02 -14.67
N GLY A 510 20.40 -9.25 -14.16
CA GLY A 510 21.51 -9.75 -13.34
C GLY A 510 21.18 -9.86 -11.86
N VAL A 511 21.52 -8.83 -11.08
CA VAL A 511 21.53 -8.88 -9.61
C VAL A 511 20.68 -7.78 -9.00
N ASN A 512 19.88 -8.13 -7.99
CA ASN A 512 19.35 -7.15 -7.04
C ASN A 512 19.91 -7.42 -5.65
N HIS A 513 20.34 -6.35 -4.98
CA HIS A 513 20.90 -6.42 -3.64
C HIS A 513 20.38 -5.30 -2.75
N ALA A 514 20.00 -5.65 -1.52
CA ALA A 514 19.72 -4.71 -0.44
C ALA A 514 20.47 -5.13 0.85
N ASN A 515 21.34 -4.25 1.37
CA ASN A 515 22.04 -4.47 2.64
C ASN A 515 21.13 -4.33 3.88
N GLY A 516 20.03 -3.59 3.75
CA GLY A 516 19.04 -3.43 4.81
C GLY A 516 17.92 -4.45 4.71
N THR A 517 16.72 -3.97 5.00
CA THR A 517 15.46 -4.66 4.83
C THR A 517 14.85 -4.35 3.47
N LEU A 518 14.17 -5.33 2.86
CA LEU A 518 13.37 -5.15 1.66
C LEU A 518 11.90 -5.18 2.05
N LYS A 519 11.15 -4.13 1.71
CA LYS A 519 9.68 -4.09 1.80
C LYS A 519 9.09 -3.85 0.41
N GLY A 520 8.66 -4.92 -0.26
CA GLY A 520 8.11 -4.83 -1.61
C GLY A 520 8.46 -6.02 -2.49
N VAL A 521 8.90 -5.73 -3.72
CA VAL A 521 9.11 -6.73 -4.77
C VAL A 521 10.55 -6.68 -5.27
N GLN A 522 11.20 -7.84 -5.38
CA GLN A 522 12.54 -7.96 -5.95
C GLN A 522 12.54 -9.10 -6.98
N PHE A 523 12.79 -8.77 -8.25
CA PHE A 523 12.82 -9.73 -9.36
C PHE A 523 14.13 -9.68 -10.14
N SER A 524 14.77 -10.84 -10.34
CA SER A 524 15.96 -11.00 -11.17
C SER A 524 15.87 -12.20 -12.09
N LEU A 525 16.66 -12.27 -13.17
CA LEU A 525 16.97 -13.59 -13.76
C LEU A 525 18.17 -14.25 -13.07
N GLY A 526 19.13 -13.46 -12.58
CA GLY A 526 20.30 -13.98 -11.86
C GLY A 526 20.05 -14.17 -10.37
N HIS A 527 20.34 -13.16 -9.57
CA HIS A 527 20.43 -13.28 -8.12
C HIS A 527 19.72 -12.15 -7.38
N ASN A 528 18.84 -12.52 -6.47
CA ASN A 528 18.25 -11.62 -5.48
C ASN A 528 18.84 -11.89 -4.11
N SER A 529 19.29 -10.85 -3.41
CA SER A 529 19.73 -10.96 -2.02
C SER A 529 19.30 -9.79 -1.16
N VAL A 530 18.94 -10.11 0.07
CA VAL A 530 18.65 -9.17 1.15
C VAL A 530 19.45 -9.59 2.38
N ALA A 531 20.19 -8.67 2.99
CA ALA A 531 21.11 -9.02 4.07
C ALA A 531 20.45 -9.07 5.46
N LYS A 532 19.28 -8.44 5.67
CA LYS A 532 18.53 -8.51 6.94
C LYS A 532 17.22 -9.29 6.79
N ALA A 533 16.17 -8.64 6.31
CA ALA A 533 14.84 -9.21 6.25
C ALA A 533 14.08 -8.75 5.00
N ALA A 534 13.32 -9.65 4.40
CA ALA A 534 12.49 -9.38 3.25
C ALA A 534 11.01 -9.56 3.59
N ARG A 535 10.20 -8.53 3.34
CA ARG A 535 8.75 -8.55 3.49
C ARG A 535 8.10 -8.26 2.14
N GLY A 536 7.51 -9.28 1.54
CA GLY A 536 6.89 -9.20 0.22
C GLY A 536 7.26 -10.37 -0.68
N LEU A 537 7.62 -10.09 -1.93
CA LEU A 537 7.89 -11.10 -2.94
C LEU A 537 9.33 -11.00 -3.46
N GLN A 538 10.04 -12.13 -3.44
CA GLN A 538 11.32 -12.31 -4.12
C GLN A 538 11.17 -13.36 -5.22
N GLY A 539 11.51 -12.99 -6.46
CA GLY A 539 11.47 -13.90 -7.59
C GLY A 539 12.77 -13.89 -8.38
N SER A 540 13.41 -15.04 -8.53
CA SER A 540 14.63 -15.17 -9.32
C SER A 540 14.57 -16.42 -10.17
N VAL A 541 15.18 -16.43 -11.37
CA VAL A 541 15.36 -17.69 -12.08
C VAL A 541 16.39 -18.56 -11.34
N LEU A 542 17.53 -18.01 -10.90
CA LEU A 542 18.57 -18.84 -10.26
C LEU A 542 18.43 -18.89 -8.73
N LEU A 543 18.71 -17.78 -8.04
CA LEU A 543 18.88 -17.77 -6.58
C LEU A 543 18.18 -16.58 -5.90
N ASN A 544 17.34 -16.88 -4.91
CA ASN A 544 16.89 -15.92 -3.91
C ASN A 544 17.53 -16.20 -2.55
N ARG A 545 17.99 -15.16 -1.85
CA ARG A 545 18.55 -15.27 -0.49
C ARG A 545 17.98 -14.21 0.45
N ALA A 546 17.42 -14.63 1.57
CA ALA A 546 16.99 -13.73 2.65
C ALA A 546 17.09 -14.43 4.02
N PRO A 547 17.86 -13.91 4.99
CA PRO A 547 17.93 -14.50 6.33
C PRO A 547 16.59 -14.54 7.06
N SER A 548 15.72 -13.57 6.81
CA SER A 548 14.33 -13.59 7.27
C SER A 548 13.41 -13.22 6.11
N LEU A 549 12.34 -14.00 5.91
CA LEU A 549 11.33 -13.78 4.88
C LEU A 549 9.93 -13.79 5.49
N THR A 550 9.14 -12.75 5.25
CA THR A 550 7.69 -12.76 5.41
C THR A 550 7.04 -12.56 4.05
N GLY A 551 6.54 -13.62 3.43
CA GLY A 551 5.95 -13.57 2.09
C GLY A 551 6.33 -14.76 1.19
N MET A 552 6.72 -14.49 -0.06
CA MET A 552 6.95 -15.53 -1.06
C MET A 552 8.34 -15.44 -1.69
N GLN A 553 8.98 -16.60 -1.85
CA GLN A 553 10.22 -16.77 -2.61
C GLN A 553 9.97 -17.73 -3.78
N LEU A 554 10.28 -17.29 -5.00
CA LEU A 554 10.07 -18.04 -6.23
C LEU A 554 11.40 -18.15 -6.99
N GLY A 555 11.93 -19.35 -7.20
CA GLY A 555 13.14 -19.53 -8.01
C GLY A 555 13.73 -20.92 -7.95
N LEU A 556 14.69 -21.25 -8.81
CA LEU A 556 15.27 -22.60 -8.82
C LEU A 556 15.88 -22.96 -7.45
N ILE A 557 16.56 -22.00 -6.82
CA ILE A 557 17.15 -22.14 -5.49
C ILE A 557 16.65 -21.01 -4.59
N ASN A 558 16.01 -21.36 -3.48
CA ASN A 558 15.59 -20.41 -2.44
C ASN A 558 16.32 -20.72 -1.14
N VAL A 559 16.98 -19.71 -0.57
CA VAL A 559 17.70 -19.82 0.71
C VAL A 559 17.11 -18.82 1.71
N GLY A 560 16.52 -19.36 2.77
CA GLY A 560 15.93 -18.65 3.90
C GLY A 560 16.66 -18.97 5.22
N GLY A 561 16.54 -18.11 6.22
CA GLY A 561 16.73 -18.52 7.62
C GLY A 561 15.35 -18.79 8.23
N ASP A 562 14.70 -17.73 8.74
CA ASP A 562 13.32 -17.78 9.21
C ASP A 562 12.33 -17.37 8.11
N VAL A 563 11.49 -18.31 7.68
CA VAL A 563 10.52 -18.12 6.61
C VAL A 563 9.11 -18.20 7.15
N SER A 564 8.35 -17.12 7.06
CA SER A 564 6.91 -17.08 7.31
C SER A 564 6.18 -16.86 5.98
N GLY A 565 5.80 -17.95 5.31
CA GLY A 565 5.14 -17.90 4.01
C GLY A 565 5.45 -19.10 3.10
N MET A 566 5.73 -18.84 1.82
CA MET A 566 5.89 -19.88 0.80
C MET A 566 7.24 -19.81 0.08
N GLN A 567 7.88 -20.96 -0.10
CA GLN A 567 9.02 -21.13 -1.02
C GLN A 567 8.64 -22.08 -2.15
N LEU A 568 8.82 -21.64 -3.39
CA LEU A 568 8.61 -22.43 -4.60
C LEU A 568 9.90 -22.50 -5.39
N GLY A 569 10.44 -23.70 -5.56
CA GLY A 569 11.71 -23.90 -6.28
C GLY A 569 12.07 -25.34 -6.52
N LEU A 570 13.18 -25.61 -7.20
CA LEU A 570 13.70 -26.99 -7.25
C LEU A 570 14.36 -27.36 -5.93
N ILE A 571 15.08 -26.40 -5.33
CA ILE A 571 15.79 -26.56 -4.08
C ILE A 571 15.37 -25.43 -3.13
N ASN A 572 14.78 -25.79 -1.99
CA ASN A 572 14.45 -24.85 -0.92
C ASN A 572 15.27 -25.22 0.32
N VAL A 573 16.00 -24.24 0.85
CA VAL A 573 16.79 -24.37 2.08
C VAL A 573 16.32 -23.32 3.08
N ALA A 574 16.02 -23.73 4.30
CA ALA A 574 15.62 -22.82 5.38
C ALA A 574 16.10 -23.32 6.74
N ASP A 575 16.14 -22.45 7.76
CA ASP A 575 16.29 -22.90 9.15
C ASP A 575 14.91 -23.28 9.70
N THR A 576 14.00 -22.31 9.76
CA THR A 576 12.62 -22.50 10.25
C THR A 576 11.60 -22.05 9.22
N VAL A 577 10.57 -22.86 8.97
CA VAL A 577 9.49 -22.50 8.03
C VAL A 577 8.12 -22.57 8.71
N HIS A 578 7.41 -21.45 8.70
CA HIS A 578 5.99 -21.35 9.05
C HIS A 578 5.19 -21.16 7.76
N GLY A 579 4.77 -22.27 7.14
CA GLY A 579 4.04 -22.25 5.87
C GLY A 579 4.37 -23.43 4.96
N MET A 580 4.63 -23.16 3.67
CA MET A 580 4.74 -24.21 2.65
C MET A 580 6.07 -24.14 1.90
N GLN A 581 6.69 -25.29 1.69
CA GLN A 581 7.76 -25.45 0.72
C GLN A 581 7.29 -26.40 -0.38
N LEU A 582 7.52 -26.01 -1.63
CA LEU A 582 7.30 -26.88 -2.79
C LEU A 582 8.58 -26.94 -3.61
N GLY A 583 9.15 -28.14 -3.71
CA GLY A 583 10.32 -28.37 -4.56
C GLY A 583 10.74 -29.81 -4.73
N LEU A 584 11.76 -30.07 -5.54
CA LEU A 584 12.32 -31.42 -5.64
C LEU A 584 13.07 -31.76 -4.36
N VAL A 585 13.81 -30.80 -3.81
CA VAL A 585 14.59 -30.95 -2.58
C VAL A 585 14.22 -29.82 -1.63
N ASN A 586 13.72 -30.17 -0.45
CA ASN A 586 13.52 -29.25 0.66
C ASN A 586 14.43 -29.66 1.81
N VAL A 587 15.21 -28.73 2.34
CA VAL A 587 16.11 -28.95 3.47
C VAL A 587 15.83 -27.88 4.52
N SER A 588 15.35 -28.31 5.68
CA SER A 588 15.02 -27.41 6.78
C SER A 588 15.45 -27.94 8.14
N ASP A 589 15.68 -27.07 9.11
CA ASP A 589 15.88 -27.50 10.50
C ASP A 589 14.52 -27.84 11.16
N GLU A 590 13.50 -27.02 10.93
CA GLU A 590 12.12 -27.21 11.42
C GLU A 590 11.05 -26.64 10.48
N VAL A 591 9.93 -27.36 10.28
CA VAL A 591 8.81 -26.92 9.43
C VAL A 591 7.47 -27.01 10.16
N HIS A 592 6.89 -25.85 10.46
CA HIS A 592 5.50 -25.68 10.90
C HIS A 592 4.57 -25.49 9.70
N GLY A 593 4.37 -26.55 8.95
CA GLY A 593 3.46 -26.56 7.81
C GLY A 593 3.70 -27.73 6.88
N VAL A 594 3.77 -27.49 5.56
CA VAL A 594 3.78 -28.56 4.55
C VAL A 594 5.02 -28.46 3.66
N PRO A 595 6.02 -29.35 3.84
CA PRO A 595 7.17 -29.46 2.95
C PRO A 595 6.90 -30.52 1.87
N VAL A 596 6.35 -30.10 0.72
CA VAL A 596 6.09 -30.99 -0.41
C VAL A 596 7.34 -31.08 -1.28
N GLY A 597 7.92 -32.27 -1.36
CA GLY A 597 8.98 -32.52 -2.32
C GLY A 597 9.35 -33.97 -2.51
N LEU A 598 10.14 -34.24 -3.56
CA LEU A 598 10.67 -35.57 -3.83
C LEU A 598 11.57 -36.03 -2.68
N VAL A 599 12.38 -35.10 -2.15
CA VAL A 599 13.20 -35.26 -0.96
C VAL A 599 12.94 -34.08 -0.02
N SER A 600 12.22 -34.30 1.07
CA SER A 600 11.97 -33.30 2.11
C SER A 600 12.67 -33.72 3.40
N TYR A 601 13.87 -33.19 3.65
CA TYR A 601 14.63 -33.46 4.86
C TYR A 601 14.41 -32.36 5.90
N GLU A 602 13.95 -32.76 7.08
CA GLU A 602 13.82 -31.89 8.24
C GLU A 602 14.65 -32.45 9.41
N LYS A 603 15.57 -31.67 9.95
CA LYS A 603 16.49 -32.14 11.01
C LYS A 603 15.75 -32.57 12.29
N LYS A 604 14.68 -31.87 12.66
CA LYS A 604 13.79 -32.23 13.79
C LYS A 604 12.56 -33.05 13.37
N GLY A 605 12.49 -33.42 12.09
CA GLY A 605 11.36 -34.14 11.51
C GLY A 605 11.50 -35.66 11.63
N GLN A 606 10.86 -36.35 10.70
CA GLN A 606 10.84 -37.80 10.63
C GLN A 606 11.78 -38.30 9.53
N LEU A 607 12.55 -39.34 9.84
CA LEU A 607 13.27 -40.15 8.85
C LEU A 607 13.13 -41.60 9.27
N HIS A 608 12.38 -42.37 8.50
CA HIS A 608 12.04 -43.75 8.84
C HIS A 608 12.28 -44.69 7.66
N LEU A 609 12.81 -45.86 7.99
CA LEU A 609 12.91 -46.98 7.06
C LEU A 609 11.82 -47.99 7.42
N GLU A 610 10.97 -48.33 6.46
CA GLU A 610 9.90 -49.31 6.63
C GLU A 610 10.13 -50.53 5.75
N LEU A 611 9.95 -51.72 6.35
CA LEU A 611 9.93 -53.00 5.64
C LEU A 611 8.56 -53.64 5.87
N PHE A 612 7.84 -53.95 4.80
CA PHE A 612 6.45 -54.42 4.90
C PHE A 612 6.05 -55.41 3.80
N GLY A 613 5.08 -56.26 4.13
CA GLY A 613 4.38 -57.12 3.17
C GLY A 613 2.97 -56.59 2.89
N SER A 614 2.48 -56.80 1.68
CA SER A 614 1.13 -56.43 1.26
C SER A 614 0.48 -57.52 0.39
N ASP A 615 -0.80 -57.34 0.09
CA ASP A 615 -1.54 -58.16 -0.87
C ASP A 615 -1.06 -58.00 -2.34
N VAL A 616 -0.21 -57.01 -2.61
CA VAL A 616 0.37 -56.75 -3.93
C VAL A 616 1.74 -57.42 -4.09
N GLN A 617 2.63 -57.21 -3.12
CA GLN A 617 4.01 -57.74 -3.11
C GLN A 617 4.41 -58.12 -1.68
N LEU A 618 5.08 -59.27 -1.52
CA LEU A 618 5.48 -59.78 -0.20
C LEU A 618 6.60 -58.95 0.45
N THR A 619 7.46 -58.29 -0.32
CA THR A 619 8.62 -57.55 0.20
C THR A 619 8.68 -56.14 -0.36
N ASN A 620 8.43 -55.16 0.50
CA ASN A 620 8.45 -53.74 0.16
C ASN A 620 9.35 -52.97 1.13
N LEU A 621 10.03 -51.98 0.60
CA LEU A 621 10.86 -51.02 1.29
C LEU A 621 10.25 -49.63 1.10
N ALA A 622 10.13 -48.87 2.18
CA ALA A 622 9.76 -47.47 2.11
C ALA A 622 10.73 -46.59 2.90
N LEU A 623 11.12 -45.46 2.32
CA LEU A 623 11.84 -44.39 2.99
C LEU A 623 10.87 -43.23 3.18
N LYS A 624 10.51 -42.95 4.42
CA LYS A 624 9.67 -41.81 4.80
C LYS A 624 10.54 -40.69 5.33
N PHE A 625 10.35 -39.50 4.79
CA PHE A 625 11.00 -38.29 5.29
C PHE A 625 10.06 -37.09 5.19
N GLY A 626 10.18 -36.17 6.14
CA GLY A 626 9.40 -34.94 6.17
C GLY A 626 9.23 -34.42 7.58
N GLY A 627 8.23 -33.58 7.76
CA GLY A 627 7.97 -32.93 9.04
C GLY A 627 7.14 -33.75 10.00
N LYS A 628 6.84 -33.14 11.15
CA LYS A 628 6.15 -33.80 12.26
C LYS A 628 4.77 -34.36 11.89
N HIS A 629 4.06 -33.71 10.98
CA HIS A 629 2.67 -34.06 10.63
C HIS A 629 2.49 -34.43 9.15
N PHE A 630 3.50 -34.22 8.31
CA PHE A 630 3.41 -34.44 6.87
C PHE A 630 4.72 -35.04 6.36
N TYR A 631 4.63 -36.06 5.52
CA TYR A 631 5.79 -36.76 4.98
C TYR A 631 5.64 -37.10 3.50
N THR A 632 6.79 -37.23 2.84
CA THR A 632 6.93 -37.89 1.55
C THR A 632 7.45 -39.31 1.78
N THR A 633 7.01 -40.26 0.96
CA THR A 633 7.52 -41.63 0.95
C THR A 633 8.12 -41.96 -0.41
N LEU A 634 9.33 -42.53 -0.43
CA LEU A 634 9.84 -43.28 -1.57
C LEU A 634 9.54 -44.76 -1.35
N LEU A 635 8.95 -45.43 -2.33
CA LEU A 635 8.59 -46.84 -2.25
C LEU A 635 9.37 -47.65 -3.28
N ALA A 636 9.85 -48.82 -2.86
CA ALA A 636 10.38 -49.83 -3.75
C ALA A 636 9.86 -51.20 -3.30
N GLY A 637 9.37 -52.02 -4.22
CA GLY A 637 8.85 -53.35 -3.89
C GLY A 637 9.30 -54.41 -4.88
N ILE A 638 9.46 -55.63 -4.40
CA ILE A 638 9.75 -56.81 -5.20
C ILE A 638 8.80 -57.93 -4.78
N GLY A 639 8.44 -58.80 -5.72
CA GLY A 639 7.62 -59.97 -5.43
C GLY A 639 8.41 -61.27 -5.46
N PRO A 640 9.03 -61.72 -4.35
CA PRO A 640 9.57 -63.08 -4.28
C PRO A 640 8.49 -64.14 -4.57
N ASP A 641 7.23 -63.83 -4.22
CA ASP A 641 6.03 -64.62 -4.47
C ASP A 641 5.74 -64.86 -5.96
N ASP A 642 6.24 -64.00 -6.85
CA ASP A 642 6.11 -64.14 -8.30
C ASP A 642 7.39 -64.63 -9.01
N ARG A 643 8.39 -65.10 -8.25
CA ARG A 643 9.73 -65.47 -8.75
C ARG A 643 10.50 -64.28 -9.35
N PHE A 644 10.35 -63.09 -8.78
CA PHE A 644 11.08 -61.86 -9.17
C PHE A 644 10.79 -61.39 -10.60
N GLN A 645 9.59 -61.67 -11.11
CA GLN A 645 9.17 -61.26 -12.44
C GLN A 645 8.82 -59.77 -12.52
N ARG A 646 8.50 -59.14 -11.38
CA ARG A 646 8.17 -57.71 -11.31
C ARG A 646 8.80 -57.03 -10.11
N PHE A 647 9.00 -55.72 -10.27
CA PHE A 647 9.36 -54.80 -9.20
C PHE A 647 8.50 -53.53 -9.31
N SER A 648 8.42 -52.78 -8.22
CA SER A 648 7.70 -51.52 -8.15
C SER A 648 8.57 -50.40 -7.64
N LEU A 649 8.38 -49.20 -8.18
CA LEU A 649 8.99 -47.96 -7.71
C LEU A 649 7.92 -46.89 -7.62
N GLY A 650 7.84 -46.17 -6.52
CA GLY A 650 6.76 -45.23 -6.28
C GLY A 650 7.07 -44.09 -5.34
N LEU A 651 6.14 -43.16 -5.29
CA LEU A 651 6.15 -41.97 -4.45
C LEU A 651 4.83 -41.87 -3.71
N GLY A 652 4.86 -41.40 -2.47
CA GLY A 652 3.65 -41.15 -1.69
C GLY A 652 3.73 -39.86 -0.88
N LEU A 653 2.57 -39.31 -0.58
CA LEU A 653 2.39 -38.12 0.26
C LEU A 653 1.38 -38.45 1.35
N GLY A 654 1.75 -38.18 2.60
CA GLY A 654 1.00 -38.64 3.76
C GLY A 654 0.99 -37.69 4.93
N GLY A 655 -0.05 -37.82 5.75
CA GLY A 655 -0.16 -37.20 7.06
C GLY A 655 0.21 -38.18 8.16
N HIS A 656 0.89 -37.68 9.18
CA HIS A 656 1.22 -38.42 10.42
C HIS A 656 0.48 -37.80 11.60
N ILE A 657 -0.29 -38.61 12.32
CA ILE A 657 -1.09 -38.19 13.47
C ILE A 657 -0.63 -38.97 14.71
N PRO A 658 0.17 -38.37 15.60
CA PRO A 658 0.57 -39.02 16.84
C PRO A 658 -0.60 -39.11 17.82
N LEU A 659 -0.95 -40.32 18.26
CA LEU A 659 -2.03 -40.62 19.22
C LEU A 659 -1.41 -40.96 20.59
N GLY A 660 -0.64 -40.02 21.14
CA GLY A 660 0.10 -40.18 22.39
C GLY A 660 1.56 -40.61 22.16
N SER A 661 2.15 -41.27 23.16
CA SER A 661 3.60 -41.58 23.15
C SER A 661 3.98 -42.86 22.42
N ARG A 662 3.02 -43.74 22.11
CA ARG A 662 3.27 -45.04 21.49
C ARG A 662 2.40 -45.36 20.28
N PHE A 663 1.24 -44.75 20.15
CA PHE A 663 0.34 -44.98 19.01
C PHE A 663 0.41 -43.82 18.03
N TRP A 664 0.25 -44.12 16.76
CA TRP A 664 0.12 -43.12 15.71
C TRP A 664 -0.74 -43.67 14.56
N VAL A 665 -1.33 -42.76 13.80
CA VAL A 665 -2.07 -43.06 12.58
C VAL A 665 -1.42 -42.32 11.43
N ASP A 666 -1.06 -43.06 10.38
CA ASP A 666 -0.65 -42.48 9.10
C ASP A 666 -1.76 -42.66 8.08
N VAL A 667 -2.02 -41.62 7.28
CA VAL A 667 -2.90 -41.69 6.12
C VAL A 667 -2.16 -41.12 4.94
N ASP A 668 -2.03 -41.89 3.86
CA ASP A 668 -1.31 -41.44 2.69
C ASP A 668 -1.88 -41.94 1.36
N VAL A 669 -1.47 -41.27 0.30
CA VAL A 669 -1.71 -41.68 -1.09
C VAL A 669 -0.36 -41.94 -1.73
N ALA A 670 -0.20 -43.09 -2.36
CA ALA A 670 1.00 -43.49 -3.07
C ALA A 670 0.70 -43.88 -4.52
N ALA A 671 1.63 -43.59 -5.42
CA ALA A 671 1.60 -43.99 -6.81
C ALA A 671 2.90 -44.71 -7.14
N SER A 672 2.79 -45.94 -7.64
CA SER A 672 3.93 -46.79 -7.98
C SER A 672 3.81 -47.29 -9.41
N GLN A 673 4.90 -47.23 -10.17
CA GLN A 673 5.00 -47.99 -11.41
C GLN A 673 5.35 -49.43 -11.10
N VAL A 674 4.62 -50.38 -11.69
CA VAL A 674 4.89 -51.82 -11.58
C VAL A 674 5.46 -52.31 -12.90
N LEU A 675 6.74 -52.68 -12.87
CA LEU A 675 7.58 -52.94 -14.04
C LEU A 675 7.99 -54.40 -14.10
N SER A 676 8.14 -54.94 -15.32
CA SER A 676 8.67 -56.28 -15.57
C SER A 676 10.19 -56.28 -15.45
N THR A 677 10.75 -57.26 -14.73
CA THR A 677 12.20 -57.43 -14.59
C THR A 677 12.87 -57.80 -15.93
N ARG A 678 12.12 -58.42 -16.86
CA ARG A 678 12.65 -58.83 -18.17
C ARG A 678 12.73 -57.68 -19.17
N ALA A 679 11.76 -56.77 -19.13
CA ALA A 679 11.65 -55.65 -20.08
C ALA A 679 11.12 -54.38 -19.39
N PRO A 680 11.88 -53.77 -18.48
CA PRO A 680 11.38 -52.70 -17.60
C PRO A 680 10.95 -51.43 -18.34
N PHE A 681 11.50 -51.15 -19.52
CA PHE A 681 11.17 -49.95 -20.32
C PHE A 681 10.32 -50.23 -21.56
N SER A 682 9.73 -51.43 -21.66
CA SER A 682 8.81 -51.77 -22.75
C SER A 682 7.46 -51.08 -22.55
N SER A 683 6.80 -50.66 -23.63
CA SER A 683 5.44 -50.12 -23.60
C SER A 683 4.41 -51.08 -22.99
N LYS A 684 4.72 -52.38 -22.97
CA LYS A 684 3.92 -53.45 -22.34
C LYS A 684 4.11 -53.58 -20.81
N SER A 685 5.07 -52.87 -20.23
CA SER A 685 5.40 -52.90 -18.79
C SER A 685 4.88 -51.70 -18.02
N ASN A 686 4.20 -50.75 -18.67
CA ASN A 686 3.63 -49.59 -18.02
C ASN A 686 2.37 -50.00 -17.25
N ASN A 687 2.48 -50.14 -15.93
CA ASN A 687 1.33 -50.31 -15.03
C ASN A 687 1.47 -49.30 -13.89
N LEU A 688 0.42 -48.52 -13.62
CA LEU A 688 0.39 -47.54 -12.54
C LEU A 688 -0.52 -48.06 -11.42
N LEU A 689 0.06 -48.36 -10.27
CA LEU A 689 -0.66 -48.72 -9.06
C LEU A 689 -0.78 -47.48 -8.17
N SER A 690 -1.99 -46.99 -7.99
CA SER A 690 -2.33 -45.95 -7.01
C SER A 690 -2.93 -46.60 -5.77
N GLN A 691 -2.49 -46.19 -4.59
CA GLN A 691 -2.91 -46.74 -3.31
C GLN A 691 -3.32 -45.61 -2.38
N ALA A 692 -4.47 -45.75 -1.72
CA ALA A 692 -4.79 -45.00 -0.51
C ALA A 692 -4.56 -45.92 0.69
N ARG A 693 -3.81 -45.47 1.69
CA ARG A 693 -3.36 -46.31 2.82
C ARG A 693 -3.71 -45.63 4.13
N ALA A 694 -4.25 -46.40 5.06
CA ALA A 694 -4.45 -45.97 6.44
C ALA A 694 -3.75 -46.98 7.35
N MET A 695 -2.77 -46.53 8.13
CA MET A 695 -1.91 -47.39 8.94
C MET A 695 -2.01 -47.01 10.40
N LEU A 696 -2.29 -48.00 11.25
CA LEU A 696 -2.16 -47.85 12.70
C LEU A 696 -0.79 -48.40 13.10
N GLY A 697 0.00 -47.57 13.77
CA GLY A 697 1.31 -47.96 14.27
C GLY A 697 1.40 -48.00 15.79
N PHE A 698 2.29 -48.85 16.28
CA PHE A 698 2.60 -49.02 17.70
C PHE A 698 4.12 -49.07 17.91
N GLN A 699 4.63 -48.15 18.73
CA GLN A 699 6.03 -48.07 19.12
C GLN A 699 6.38 -49.17 20.14
N VAL A 700 7.18 -50.15 19.72
CA VAL A 700 7.58 -51.29 20.55
C VAL A 700 8.84 -50.96 21.36
N MET A 701 9.84 -50.37 20.70
CA MET A 701 11.11 -49.91 21.29
C MET A 701 11.45 -48.52 20.74
N PRO A 702 12.38 -47.75 21.33
CA PRO A 702 12.67 -46.37 20.87
C PRO A 702 13.02 -46.21 19.38
N ARG A 703 13.54 -47.25 18.73
CA ARG A 703 13.90 -47.27 17.29
C ARG A 703 13.22 -48.41 16.51
N LEU A 704 12.11 -48.92 17.03
CA LEU A 704 11.37 -50.01 16.39
C LEU A 704 9.87 -49.87 16.65
N ALA A 705 9.09 -49.77 15.59
CA ALA A 705 7.64 -49.80 15.63
C ALA A 705 7.09 -50.88 14.68
N VAL A 706 5.89 -51.34 14.96
CA VAL A 706 5.11 -52.20 14.07
C VAL A 706 3.91 -51.41 13.56
N PHE A 707 3.47 -51.68 12.34
CA PHE A 707 2.27 -51.06 11.79
C PHE A 707 1.48 -52.06 10.95
N ALA A 708 0.18 -51.84 10.88
CA ALA A 708 -0.71 -52.58 10.00
C ALA A 708 -1.89 -51.71 9.58
N GLY A 709 -2.49 -52.02 8.44
CA GLY A 709 -3.70 -51.32 8.06
C GLY A 709 -4.23 -51.63 6.67
N PRO A 710 -5.48 -51.23 6.39
CA PRO A 710 -6.10 -51.42 5.09
C PRO A 710 -5.49 -50.54 4.01
N THR A 711 -5.52 -51.04 2.79
CA THR A 711 -5.18 -50.30 1.58
C THR A 711 -6.36 -50.33 0.61
N TYR A 712 -6.49 -49.31 -0.21
CA TYR A 712 -7.40 -49.32 -1.35
C TYR A 712 -6.59 -49.09 -2.62
N ASN A 713 -6.59 -50.10 -3.48
CA ASN A 713 -5.71 -50.18 -4.63
C ASN A 713 -6.49 -49.89 -5.91
N VAL A 714 -5.91 -49.08 -6.79
CA VAL A 714 -6.38 -48.81 -8.15
C VAL A 714 -5.21 -48.97 -9.10
N ALA A 715 -5.26 -49.99 -9.95
CA ALA A 715 -4.23 -50.26 -10.94
C ALA A 715 -4.73 -49.90 -12.34
N PHE A 716 -3.95 -49.10 -13.06
CA PHE A 716 -4.12 -48.82 -14.48
C PHE A 716 -3.09 -49.62 -15.27
N MET A 717 -3.58 -50.39 -16.23
CA MET A 717 -2.79 -51.31 -17.05
C MET A 717 -3.01 -50.94 -18.51
N TRP A 718 -1.93 -50.64 -19.23
CA TRP A 718 -1.98 -50.20 -20.62
C TRP A 718 -1.49 -51.30 -21.57
N GLY A 719 -2.18 -51.47 -22.70
CA GLY A 719 -1.92 -52.47 -23.75
C GLY A 719 -2.09 -53.91 -23.29
N GLU A 720 -1.38 -54.83 -23.97
CA GLU A 720 -1.17 -56.21 -23.52
C GLU A 720 -0.16 -56.25 -22.37
N SER A 721 -0.58 -55.81 -21.18
CA SER A 721 0.23 -55.91 -19.97
C SER A 721 0.65 -57.37 -19.74
N GLU A 722 1.95 -57.61 -19.47
CA GLU A 722 2.47 -58.96 -19.16
C GLU A 722 1.80 -59.58 -17.92
N PHE A 723 1.18 -58.75 -17.08
CA PHE A 723 0.52 -59.17 -15.85
C PHE A 723 -0.99 -59.20 -16.06
N SER A 724 -1.64 -60.32 -15.75
CA SER A 724 -3.12 -60.41 -15.83
C SER A 724 -3.82 -59.93 -14.55
N LYS A 725 -3.12 -60.02 -13.40
CA LYS A 725 -3.53 -59.54 -12.08
C LYS A 725 -2.30 -59.12 -11.27
N LEU A 726 -2.45 -58.09 -10.43
CA LEU A 726 -1.40 -57.62 -9.53
C LEU A 726 -1.53 -58.16 -8.09
N THR A 727 -2.64 -58.81 -7.75
CA THR A 727 -2.94 -59.37 -6.43
C THR A 727 -3.57 -60.76 -6.55
N THR A 728 -3.48 -61.55 -5.48
CA THR A 728 -4.20 -62.82 -5.31
C THR A 728 -5.65 -62.62 -4.85
N LEU A 729 -6.00 -61.40 -4.41
CA LEU A 729 -7.35 -61.07 -3.96
C LEU A 729 -8.34 -60.88 -5.14
N PRO A 730 -9.66 -61.00 -4.90
CA PRO A 730 -10.68 -60.68 -5.89
C PRO A 730 -10.62 -59.20 -6.31
N VAL A 731 -10.53 -58.94 -7.62
CA VAL A 731 -10.48 -57.58 -8.19
C VAL A 731 -11.73 -57.25 -8.99
N ARG A 732 -12.19 -55.99 -8.92
CA ARG A 732 -13.18 -55.47 -9.87
C ARG A 732 -12.44 -54.84 -11.05
N SER A 733 -12.66 -55.37 -12.25
CA SER A 733 -12.05 -54.84 -13.48
C SER A 733 -13.04 -54.05 -14.31
N HIS A 734 -12.58 -52.94 -14.89
CA HIS A 734 -13.32 -52.10 -15.83
C HIS A 734 -12.42 -51.80 -17.02
N VAL A 735 -12.94 -52.01 -18.23
CA VAL A 735 -12.24 -51.68 -19.48
C VAL A 735 -12.58 -50.24 -19.83
N ILE A 736 -11.58 -49.37 -19.88
CA ILE A 736 -11.77 -47.95 -20.18
C ILE A 736 -11.81 -47.74 -21.70
N ASN A 737 -10.89 -48.40 -22.42
CA ASN A 737 -10.83 -48.42 -23.88
C ASN A 737 -10.12 -49.72 -24.34
N ALA A 738 -9.91 -49.88 -25.65
CA ALA A 738 -9.30 -51.09 -26.23
C ALA A 738 -7.94 -51.45 -25.60
N ASP A 739 -7.19 -50.45 -25.15
CA ASP A 739 -5.81 -50.59 -24.67
C ASP A 739 -5.64 -50.23 -23.19
N THR A 740 -6.70 -50.00 -22.42
CA THR A 740 -6.59 -49.56 -21.01
C THR A 740 -7.58 -50.29 -20.12
N ARG A 741 -7.04 -50.99 -19.12
CA ARG A 741 -7.81 -51.69 -18.10
C ARG A 741 -7.55 -51.09 -16.73
N MET A 742 -8.62 -50.82 -15.99
CA MET A 742 -8.55 -50.42 -14.59
C MET A 742 -8.99 -51.58 -13.70
N GLN A 743 -8.19 -51.90 -12.69
CA GLN A 743 -8.53 -52.86 -11.63
C GLN A 743 -8.58 -52.14 -10.29
N ARG A 744 -9.55 -52.48 -9.43
CA ARG A 744 -9.65 -51.92 -8.08
C ARG A 744 -10.05 -52.98 -7.05
N TRP A 745 -9.47 -52.90 -5.86
CA TRP A 745 -9.72 -53.83 -4.76
C TRP A 745 -9.30 -53.25 -3.40
N PRO A 746 -9.96 -53.66 -2.31
CA PRO A 746 -9.43 -53.46 -0.96
C PRO A 746 -8.28 -54.45 -0.69
N GLY A 747 -7.24 -53.97 -0.04
CA GLY A 747 -6.05 -54.73 0.33
C GLY A 747 -5.65 -54.51 1.79
N PHE A 748 -4.48 -55.03 2.16
CA PHE A 748 -3.95 -54.94 3.52
C PHE A 748 -2.43 -54.97 3.50
N GLN A 749 -1.81 -54.28 4.47
CA GLN A 749 -0.36 -54.32 4.67
C GLN A 749 0.01 -54.42 6.14
N VAL A 750 1.15 -55.05 6.41
CA VAL A 750 1.75 -55.17 7.73
C VAL A 750 3.27 -55.07 7.63
N GLY A 751 3.89 -54.37 8.58
CA GLY A 751 5.32 -54.13 8.52
C GLY A 751 5.94 -53.62 9.81
N VAL A 752 7.25 -53.40 9.70
CA VAL A 752 8.10 -52.82 10.74
C VAL A 752 8.67 -51.49 10.27
N ARG A 753 8.86 -50.56 11.21
CA ARG A 753 9.47 -49.25 11.02
C ARG A 753 10.69 -49.12 11.94
N LEU A 754 11.79 -48.62 11.39
CA LEU A 754 13.04 -48.31 12.08
C LEU A 754 13.25 -46.79 12.19
#